data_AF-A0A7J7QYH9-F1
#
_entry.id   AF-A0A7J7QYH9-F1
#
_cell.length_a   1.000
_cell.length_b   1.000
_cell.length_c   1.000
_cell.angle_alpha   90.00
_cell.angle_beta   90.00
_cell.angle_gamma   90.00
#
_symmetry.space_group_name_H-M   'P 1'
#
loop_
_entity.id
_entity.type
_entity.pdbx_description
1 polymer ?
#
loop_
_entity_poly.entity_id
_entity_poly.type
_entity_poly.pdbx_seq_one_letter_code
_entity_poly.pdbx_strand_id
1 'polypeptide(L)'
;MAGSRLPRQLFLQGVAAVFLFAFASLYTQIPGLYGTEGILPARRTLRPQGKARWQQLWEVPTLLWEAPRLGLDTAQGLELLSLLGSLLALGALLLRRLCHPLTYLLLWAAYLSACQVGQVFLYFQWDSLLLETGFLAVLVAPLRQPPWGRLSEASPHEGLPFWLVRWLLFRLMFASGVVKLTSRCPAWWGLTALTYHYETQCLPTPASWFAHHLPVWLHRLSVVATFLIEVAVPPLFFAPTRRLRLAAFYCQVLLQVLIIITGNYNFFNLLTLVLTTTLLDDKHLAAEPGNSHCKKTATFWLKALLSLLLELTVGGLLAYGTVHYFGLEVDWEQYTVHSRTTFTFHQFSQWLKTVILPTMWLGAASLGWELLTALWRWTQVRGWLRKLWAAVQLSIFGTATVALFTISLVPYSYMEPSTHGRLWTGAHRLFGAVEHLQLANSYGLFRRMTGLGGRPEVVLEGSYDGHHWTEIEFMYKPGNVSRPPPVVVPHQPRLDWQMWFAALGPHTHSPWFTSLVLCLLQGKEPVILLIQNDVTRYPFHKQPPNFVRAQRYKYWFSQPGEQGQWWRRQWVEEFFPPVSLGDPTLDMLLRQFGLQDKSPPRVRSSSNTLTQALHWVRRQLSPLEAPTLLWGLIFTVGAIRIVQALLGHRPSGSCPAARKENHRPAPKDSGVTPAPTNSSSSQPPQRRK
;
A
#
# COMPACT_ATOMS: atom_id res chain seq x y z
N MET A 1 -12.55 -21.29 5.64
CA MET A 1 -11.27 -21.14 4.93
C MET A 1 -10.16 -21.71 5.82
N ALA A 2 -9.69 -22.93 5.56
CA ALA A 2 -8.64 -23.56 6.38
C ALA A 2 -7.27 -22.99 6.01
N GLY A 3 -6.46 -22.68 7.04
CA GLY A 3 -5.23 -21.87 7.02
C GLY A 3 -4.46 -21.81 5.70
N SER A 4 -4.64 -20.71 4.96
CA SER A 4 -3.96 -20.49 3.69
C SER A 4 -2.52 -19.99 3.93
N ARG A 5 -1.54 -20.89 3.76
CA ARG A 5 -0.14 -20.60 4.06
C ARG A 5 0.51 -19.74 2.96
N LEU A 6 0.18 -20.00 1.70
CA LEU A 6 0.80 -19.32 0.55
C LEU A 6 0.30 -17.87 0.42
N PRO A 7 -1.02 -17.57 0.42
CA PRO A 7 -1.51 -16.20 0.38
C PRO A 7 -0.99 -15.34 1.53
N ARG A 8 -0.89 -15.90 2.73
CA ARG A 8 -0.31 -15.20 3.88
C ARG A 8 1.16 -14.85 3.67
N GLN A 9 1.93 -15.78 3.11
CA GLN A 9 3.33 -15.52 2.79
C GLN A 9 3.47 -14.43 1.71
N LEU A 10 2.64 -14.48 0.66
CA LEU A 10 2.60 -13.44 -0.38
C LEU A 10 2.21 -12.09 0.21
N PHE A 11 1.23 -12.04 1.11
CA PHE A 11 0.85 -10.83 1.83
C PHE A 11 2.03 -10.24 2.60
N LEU A 12 2.69 -11.03 3.45
CA LEU A 12 3.83 -10.58 4.25
C LEU A 12 5.01 -10.11 3.39
N GLN A 13 5.33 -10.83 2.31
CA GLN A 13 6.36 -10.42 1.36
C GLN A 13 5.97 -9.13 0.61
N GLY A 14 4.72 -9.03 0.18
CA GLY A 14 4.18 -7.84 -0.47
C GLY A 14 4.24 -6.59 0.42
N VAL A 15 3.87 -6.72 1.70
CA VAL A 15 3.98 -5.63 2.68
C VAL A 15 5.44 -5.22 2.88
N ALA A 16 6.37 -6.19 2.96
CA ALA A 16 7.80 -5.89 3.05
C ALA A 16 8.32 -5.15 1.79
N ALA A 17 7.87 -5.54 0.59
CA ALA A 17 8.21 -4.83 -0.65
C ALA A 17 7.69 -3.39 -0.65
N VAL A 18 6.46 -3.17 -0.21
CA VAL A 18 5.89 -1.82 -0.12
C VAL A 18 6.65 -0.97 0.91
N PHE A 19 7.00 -1.51 2.08
CA PHE A 19 7.84 -0.79 3.05
C PHE A 19 9.21 -0.43 2.46
N LEU A 20 9.84 -1.35 1.71
CA LEU A 20 11.10 -1.08 1.02
C LEU A 20 10.97 0.12 0.08
N PHE A 21 9.92 0.16 -0.75
CA PHE A 21 9.67 1.28 -1.66
C PHE A 21 9.39 2.57 -0.91
N ALA A 22 8.55 2.54 0.12
CA ALA A 22 8.20 3.71 0.90
C ALA A 22 9.43 4.34 1.58
N PHE A 23 10.28 3.52 2.22
CA PHE A 23 11.50 4.01 2.87
C PHE A 23 12.58 4.44 1.88
N ALA A 24 12.83 3.68 0.81
CA ALA A 24 13.83 4.05 -0.20
C ALA A 24 13.42 5.34 -0.93
N SER A 25 12.13 5.47 -1.28
CA SER A 25 11.57 6.67 -1.89
C SER A 25 11.63 7.88 -0.96
N LEU A 26 11.37 7.68 0.34
CA LEU A 26 11.47 8.76 1.33
C LEU A 26 12.93 9.19 1.50
N TYR A 27 13.85 8.23 1.62
CA TYR A 27 15.27 8.49 1.89
C TYR A 27 15.91 9.48 0.92
N THR A 28 15.61 9.36 -0.38
CA THR A 28 16.16 10.25 -1.42
C THR A 28 15.66 11.69 -1.29
N GLN A 29 14.49 11.90 -0.70
CA GLN A 29 13.85 13.22 -0.59
C GLN A 29 14.07 13.92 0.76
N ILE A 30 14.57 13.21 1.79
CA ILE A 30 14.77 13.77 3.13
C ILE A 30 15.59 15.07 3.14
N PRO A 31 16.73 15.19 2.42
CA PRO A 31 17.57 16.39 2.50
C PRO A 31 16.83 17.65 2.07
N GLY A 32 16.10 17.57 0.95
CA GLY A 32 15.34 18.69 0.42
C GLY A 32 14.02 18.94 1.14
N LEU A 33 13.34 17.92 1.66
CA LEU A 33 12.05 18.12 2.34
C LEU A 33 12.22 18.51 3.80
N TYR A 34 13.09 17.82 4.52
CA TYR A 34 13.14 17.81 5.98
C TYR A 34 14.52 18.17 6.56
N GLY A 35 15.54 18.31 5.72
CA GLY A 35 16.87 18.73 6.12
C GLY A 35 16.87 20.13 6.75
N THR A 36 18.01 20.52 7.34
CA THR A 36 18.15 21.87 7.93
C THR A 36 17.98 22.99 6.90
N GLU A 37 18.36 22.69 5.65
CA GLU A 37 18.23 23.57 4.48
C GLU A 37 17.04 23.18 3.58
N GLY A 38 16.17 22.27 4.06
CA GLY A 38 15.02 21.79 3.31
C GLY A 38 13.80 22.71 3.41
N ILE A 39 12.76 22.39 2.63
CA ILE A 39 11.51 23.17 2.56
C ILE A 39 10.85 23.26 3.94
N LEU A 40 10.72 22.15 4.67
CA LEU A 40 10.10 22.08 5.99
C LEU A 40 10.99 21.30 6.96
N PRO A 41 11.98 21.95 7.60
CA PRO A 41 12.92 21.27 8.49
C PRO A 41 12.23 20.47 9.59
N ALA A 42 12.54 19.18 9.69
CA ALA A 42 11.92 18.24 10.64
C ALA A 42 12.13 18.64 12.11
N ARG A 43 13.20 19.39 12.42
CA ARG A 43 13.47 19.87 13.78
C ARG A 43 12.35 20.78 14.34
N ARG A 44 11.50 21.36 13.48
CA ARG A 44 10.42 22.26 13.89
C ARG A 44 9.27 21.54 14.60
N THR A 45 9.05 20.25 14.30
CA THR A 45 7.95 19.46 14.90
C THR A 45 8.31 18.93 16.28
N LEU A 46 9.57 18.52 16.48
CA LEU A 46 10.05 17.93 17.74
C LEU A 46 10.68 18.96 18.69
N ARG A 47 9.87 19.92 19.16
CA ARG A 47 10.30 20.87 20.19
C ARG A 47 10.07 20.29 21.59
N PRO A 48 11.12 20.18 22.44
CA PRO A 48 10.94 19.72 23.82
C PRO A 48 10.09 20.74 24.59
N GLN A 49 8.88 20.36 25.00
CA GLN A 49 7.95 21.23 25.74
C GLN A 49 8.10 21.09 27.27
N GLY A 50 9.20 20.51 27.77
CA GLY A 50 9.39 20.24 29.21
C GLY A 50 8.49 19.14 29.80
N LYS A 51 7.60 18.53 28.99
CA LYS A 51 6.73 17.41 29.40
C LYS A 51 7.54 16.14 29.72
N ALA A 52 6.96 15.25 30.52
CA ALA A 52 7.53 13.93 30.82
C ALA A 52 7.69 13.09 29.54
N ARG A 53 8.76 12.30 29.45
CA ARG A 53 9.12 11.51 28.25
C ARG A 53 8.00 10.60 27.76
N TRP A 54 7.32 9.91 28.69
CA TRP A 54 6.22 9.00 28.33
C TRP A 54 5.04 9.74 27.71
N GLN A 55 4.71 10.91 28.24
CA GLN A 55 3.65 11.75 27.69
C GLN A 55 4.02 12.29 26.30
N GLN A 56 5.28 12.68 26.08
CA GLN A 56 5.77 13.10 24.76
C GLN A 56 5.69 11.98 23.73
N LEU A 57 6.08 10.75 24.12
CA LEU A 57 6.01 9.57 23.25
C LEU A 57 4.57 9.16 22.96
N TRP A 58 3.64 9.35 23.90
CA TRP A 58 2.23 9.05 23.67
C TRP A 58 1.55 10.10 22.78
N GLU A 59 1.83 11.38 22.99
CA GLU A 59 1.28 12.47 22.16
C GLU A 59 1.85 12.45 20.74
N VAL A 60 3.16 12.18 20.60
CA VAL A 60 3.87 12.10 19.31
C VAL A 60 4.71 10.82 19.29
N PRO A 61 4.14 9.69 18.82
CA PRO A 61 4.80 8.38 18.82
C PRO A 61 5.89 8.31 17.75
N THR A 62 7.07 8.80 18.08
CA THR A 62 8.23 8.79 17.18
C THR A 62 9.52 8.35 17.89
N LEU A 63 10.26 7.47 17.23
CA LEU A 63 11.62 7.07 17.62
C LEU A 63 12.62 8.21 17.47
N LEU A 64 12.26 9.28 16.73
CA LEU A 64 13.14 10.42 16.48
C LEU A 64 13.39 11.28 17.72
N TRP A 65 12.63 11.11 18.80
CA TRP A 65 12.96 11.69 20.11
C TRP A 65 14.31 11.19 20.65
N GLU A 66 14.77 10.02 20.21
CA GLU A 66 16.02 9.39 20.65
C GLU A 66 17.21 9.76 19.75
N ALA A 67 16.96 10.36 18.57
CA ALA A 67 18.03 10.77 17.64
C ALA A 67 19.10 11.68 18.29
N PRO A 68 18.75 12.67 19.15
CA PRO A 68 19.75 13.49 19.83
C PRO A 68 20.68 12.70 20.76
N ARG A 69 20.20 11.59 21.36
CA ARG A 69 21.05 10.72 22.22
C ARG A 69 22.09 9.96 21.40
N LEU A 70 21.78 9.70 20.14
CA LEU A 70 22.71 9.13 19.16
C LEU A 70 23.62 10.19 18.53
N GLY A 71 23.54 11.45 18.95
CA GLY A 71 24.30 12.56 18.37
C GLY A 71 23.86 12.94 16.96
N LEU A 72 22.61 12.62 16.59
CA LEU A 72 22.03 12.91 15.27
C LEU A 72 21.03 14.06 15.35
N ASP A 73 21.00 14.89 14.30
CA ASP A 73 19.87 15.81 14.10
C ASP A 73 18.60 15.04 13.69
N THR A 74 17.42 15.65 13.85
CA THR A 74 16.14 14.99 13.52
C THR A 74 16.09 14.53 12.06
N ALA A 75 16.63 15.31 11.13
CA ALA A 75 16.72 14.92 9.72
C ALA A 75 17.63 13.70 9.51
N GLN A 76 18.80 13.67 10.15
CA GLN A 76 19.72 12.52 10.10
C GLN A 76 19.15 11.28 10.80
N GLY A 77 18.38 11.47 11.88
CA GLY A 77 17.61 10.41 12.50
C GLY A 77 16.57 9.81 11.54
N LEU A 78 15.91 10.65 10.75
CA LEU A 78 14.97 10.20 9.71
C LEU A 78 15.68 9.45 8.58
N GLU A 79 16.89 9.88 8.19
CA GLU A 79 17.74 9.17 7.22
C GLU A 79 18.12 7.78 7.73
N LEU A 80 18.64 7.71 8.95
CA LEU A 80 19.01 6.45 9.60
C LEU A 80 17.80 5.51 9.68
N LEU A 81 16.67 6.03 10.13
CA LEU A 81 15.43 5.26 10.26
C LEU A 81 14.94 4.73 8.91
N SER A 82 15.05 5.54 7.84
CA SER A 82 14.68 5.11 6.49
C SER A 82 15.63 4.06 5.92
N LEU A 83 16.94 4.18 6.18
CA LEU A 83 17.92 3.17 5.79
C LEU A 83 17.72 1.86 6.54
N LEU A 84 17.55 1.91 7.86
CA LEU A 84 17.28 0.73 8.70
C LEU A 84 15.96 0.06 8.30
N GLY A 85 14.91 0.85 8.04
CA GLY A 85 13.63 0.35 7.54
C GLY A 85 13.78 -0.34 6.18
N SER A 86 14.53 0.26 5.25
CA SER A 86 14.83 -0.34 3.94
C SER A 86 15.60 -1.66 4.07
N LEU A 87 16.64 -1.70 4.91
CA LEU A 87 17.44 -2.91 5.14
C LEU A 87 16.62 -4.02 5.80
N LEU A 88 15.78 -3.68 6.78
CA LEU A 88 14.92 -4.64 7.47
C LEU A 88 13.84 -5.20 6.53
N ALA A 89 13.25 -4.35 5.70
CA ALA A 89 12.29 -4.74 4.67
C ALA A 89 12.94 -5.64 3.60
N LEU A 90 14.13 -5.28 3.12
CA LEU A 90 14.92 -6.09 2.21
C LEU A 90 15.27 -7.46 2.83
N GLY A 91 15.68 -7.47 4.11
CA GLY A 91 15.93 -8.69 4.86
C GLY A 91 14.69 -9.58 4.94
N ALA A 92 13.51 -9.03 5.22
CA ALA A 92 12.25 -9.76 5.22
C ALA A 92 11.88 -10.32 3.83
N LEU A 93 12.23 -9.62 2.74
CA LEU A 93 12.05 -10.10 1.37
C LEU A 93 12.99 -11.24 1.00
N LEU A 94 14.21 -11.28 1.52
CA LEU A 94 15.23 -12.27 1.16
C LEU A 94 15.22 -13.49 2.08
N LEU A 95 14.98 -13.28 3.38
CA LEU A 95 15.13 -14.28 4.42
C LEU A 95 13.78 -14.56 5.09
N ARG A 96 13.24 -15.77 4.88
CA ARG A 96 11.98 -16.21 5.53
C ARG A 96 12.03 -16.15 7.06
N ARG A 97 13.23 -16.25 7.66
CA ARG A 97 13.46 -16.14 9.11
C ARG A 97 13.18 -14.74 9.65
N LEU A 98 13.28 -13.70 8.81
CA LEU A 98 13.00 -12.32 9.19
C LEU A 98 11.51 -11.96 9.06
N CYS A 99 10.66 -12.84 8.50
CA CYS A 99 9.21 -12.64 8.49
C CYS A 99 8.56 -13.03 9.84
N HIS A 100 8.84 -12.28 10.90
CA HIS A 100 8.28 -12.47 12.25
C HIS A 100 7.59 -11.18 12.74
N PRO A 101 6.60 -11.23 13.65
CA PRO A 101 5.89 -10.04 14.16
C PRO A 101 6.77 -8.85 14.55
N LEU A 102 7.89 -9.10 15.22
CA LEU A 102 8.83 -8.04 15.63
C LEU A 102 9.38 -7.24 14.45
N THR A 103 9.68 -7.89 13.32
CA THR A 103 10.18 -7.21 12.11
C THR A 103 9.15 -6.24 11.58
N TYR A 104 7.89 -6.68 11.44
CA TYR A 104 6.82 -5.81 10.97
C TYR A 104 6.47 -4.72 11.99
N LEU A 105 6.62 -4.99 13.29
CA LEU A 105 6.42 -3.99 14.33
C LEU A 105 7.49 -2.90 14.25
N LEU A 106 8.75 -3.28 14.01
CA LEU A 106 9.85 -2.34 13.82
C LEU A 106 9.67 -1.53 12.52
N LEU A 107 9.28 -2.16 11.41
CA LEU A 107 8.95 -1.46 10.16
C LEU A 107 7.80 -0.46 10.35
N TRP A 108 6.74 -0.90 11.02
CA TRP A 108 5.58 -0.06 11.32
C TRP A 108 5.94 1.11 12.24
N ALA A 109 6.65 0.86 13.35
CA ALA A 109 7.08 1.90 14.28
C ALA A 109 8.04 2.90 13.63
N ALA A 110 8.93 2.41 12.77
CA ALA A 110 9.81 3.27 11.99
C ALA A 110 9.00 4.17 11.05
N TYR A 111 8.07 3.61 10.28
CA TYR A 111 7.25 4.39 9.35
C TYR A 111 6.33 5.38 10.07
N LEU A 112 5.72 4.98 11.19
CA LEU A 112 4.92 5.85 12.04
C LEU A 112 5.76 7.04 12.52
N SER A 113 7.00 6.78 12.97
CA SER A 113 7.94 7.82 13.41
C SER A 113 8.22 8.86 12.32
N ALA A 114 8.34 8.41 11.06
CA ALA A 114 8.48 9.28 9.91
C ALA A 114 7.21 10.10 9.68
N CYS A 115 6.03 9.47 9.66
CA CYS A 115 4.75 10.15 9.45
C CYS A 115 4.46 11.24 10.50
N GLN A 116 4.81 11.01 11.77
CA GLN A 116 4.62 12.01 12.84
C GLN A 116 5.43 13.29 12.62
N VAL A 117 6.59 13.21 11.98
CA VAL A 117 7.51 14.34 11.75
C VAL A 117 7.38 14.90 10.34
N GLY A 118 6.81 14.12 9.43
CA GLY A 118 6.82 14.37 7.99
C GLY A 118 5.82 15.39 7.45
N GLN A 119 5.02 16.02 8.32
CA GLN A 119 4.14 17.15 8.00
C GLN A 119 3.26 16.87 6.76
N VAL A 120 2.99 17.89 5.93
CA VAL A 120 2.15 17.79 4.72
C VAL A 120 2.68 16.77 3.71
N PHE A 121 3.99 16.53 3.69
CA PHE A 121 4.62 15.64 2.72
C PHE A 121 4.47 14.15 3.08
N LEU A 122 3.99 13.78 4.27
CA LEU A 122 3.80 12.38 4.72
C LEU A 122 2.38 12.09 5.24
N TYR A 123 1.42 12.95 4.88
CA TYR A 123 0.01 12.85 5.30
C TYR A 123 -0.91 12.46 4.13
N PHE A 124 -0.46 11.50 3.30
CA PHE A 124 -1.26 11.02 2.18
C PHE A 124 -2.01 9.72 2.52
N GLN A 125 -3.09 9.41 1.80
CA GLN A 125 -3.93 8.24 2.10
C GLN A 125 -3.19 6.90 1.98
N TRP A 126 -2.17 6.81 1.13
CA TRP A 126 -1.34 5.60 1.03
C TRP A 126 -0.36 5.46 2.20
N ASP A 127 0.07 6.56 2.82
CA ASP A 127 0.88 6.52 4.05
C ASP A 127 0.03 5.95 5.21
N SER A 128 -1.21 6.42 5.35
CA SER A 128 -2.18 5.88 6.32
C SER A 128 -2.53 4.40 6.03
N LEU A 129 -2.74 4.04 4.76
CA LEU A 129 -3.01 2.64 4.38
C LEU A 129 -1.82 1.71 4.70
N LEU A 130 -0.59 2.19 4.50
CA LEU A 130 0.61 1.43 4.83
C LEU A 130 0.78 1.24 6.35
N LEU A 131 0.46 2.26 7.16
CA LEU A 131 0.47 2.13 8.62
C LEU A 131 -0.56 1.10 9.10
N GLU A 132 -1.79 1.19 8.60
CA GLU A 132 -2.84 0.23 8.98
C GLU A 132 -2.50 -1.20 8.51
N THR A 133 -2.06 -1.37 7.26
CA THR A 133 -1.67 -2.68 6.71
C THR A 133 -0.42 -3.24 7.41
N GLY A 134 0.55 -2.37 7.72
CA GLY A 134 1.78 -2.74 8.41
C GLY A 134 1.53 -3.25 9.83
N PHE A 135 0.60 -2.62 10.56
CA PHE A 135 0.18 -3.11 11.87
C PHE A 135 -0.52 -4.47 11.76
N LEU A 136 -1.41 -4.64 10.77
CA LEU A 136 -2.04 -5.94 10.52
C LEU A 136 -1.01 -7.03 10.16
N ALA A 137 0.07 -6.69 9.47
CA ALA A 137 1.16 -7.61 9.18
C ALA A 137 1.88 -8.12 10.44
N VAL A 138 1.93 -7.34 11.52
CA VAL A 138 2.42 -7.79 12.84
C VAL A 138 1.60 -8.97 13.34
N LEU A 139 0.27 -8.88 13.23
CA LEU A 139 -0.65 -9.92 13.69
C LEU A 139 -0.69 -11.14 12.77
N VAL A 140 -0.49 -10.92 11.47
CA VAL A 140 -0.49 -11.98 10.46
C VAL A 140 0.82 -12.77 10.45
N ALA A 141 1.95 -12.15 10.84
CA ALA A 141 3.24 -12.81 10.83
C ALA A 141 3.29 -14.00 11.81
N PRO A 142 3.91 -15.13 11.41
CA PRO A 142 3.94 -16.33 12.25
C PRO A 142 4.76 -16.09 13.52
N LEU A 143 4.20 -16.41 14.70
CA LEU A 143 4.96 -16.53 15.94
C LEU A 143 5.94 -17.71 15.81
N ARG A 144 7.21 -17.53 16.23
CA ARG A 144 8.25 -18.57 16.21
C ARG A 144 7.67 -19.90 16.69
N GLN A 145 7.67 -20.91 15.82
CA GLN A 145 7.25 -22.26 16.21
C GLN A 145 8.26 -22.81 17.22
N PRO A 146 7.82 -23.40 18.35
CA PRO A 146 8.73 -24.04 19.28
C PRO A 146 9.47 -25.19 18.58
N PRO A 147 10.72 -25.50 18.99
CA PRO A 147 11.57 -26.49 18.34
C PRO A 147 11.00 -27.93 18.35
N TRP A 148 9.90 -28.19 19.06
CA TRP A 148 9.35 -29.53 19.35
C TRP A 148 8.01 -29.83 18.61
N GLY A 149 7.78 -29.22 17.45
CA GLY A 149 6.54 -29.41 16.67
C GLY A 149 6.78 -29.84 15.23
N ARG A 150 6.14 -30.93 14.79
CA ARG A 150 6.03 -31.27 13.36
C ARG A 150 5.40 -30.11 12.58
N LEU A 151 5.93 -29.82 11.40
CA LEU A 151 5.58 -28.75 10.44
C LEU A 151 4.12 -28.71 9.90
N SER A 152 3.15 -29.41 10.50
CA SER A 152 1.91 -29.78 9.80
C SER A 152 0.57 -29.26 10.35
N GLU A 153 0.47 -28.68 11.55
CA GLU A 153 -0.81 -28.18 12.08
C GLU A 153 -0.85 -26.65 12.10
N ALA A 154 -1.78 -26.06 11.34
CA ALA A 154 -2.04 -24.62 11.37
C ALA A 154 -2.61 -24.22 12.74
N SER A 155 -2.07 -23.16 13.36
CA SER A 155 -2.54 -22.74 14.68
C SER A 155 -4.01 -22.27 14.60
N PRO A 156 -4.84 -22.53 15.64
CA PRO A 156 -6.27 -22.23 15.62
C PRO A 156 -6.62 -20.77 15.31
N HIS A 157 -5.76 -19.83 15.72
CA HIS A 157 -5.96 -18.37 15.61
C HIS A 157 -5.57 -17.78 14.24
N GLU A 158 -4.91 -18.54 13.35
CA GLU A 158 -4.30 -18.01 12.12
C GLU A 158 -5.30 -17.34 11.14
N GLY A 159 -6.60 -17.68 11.23
CA GLY A 159 -7.64 -17.09 10.38
C GLY A 159 -8.03 -15.66 10.78
N LEU A 160 -7.91 -15.30 12.06
CA LEU A 160 -8.47 -14.04 12.58
C LEU A 160 -7.73 -12.79 12.07
N PRO A 161 -6.38 -12.71 12.14
CA PRO A 161 -5.67 -11.54 11.63
C PRO A 161 -5.82 -11.37 10.11
N PHE A 162 -5.89 -12.47 9.37
CA PHE A 162 -6.05 -12.44 7.92
C PHE A 162 -7.46 -11.98 7.50
N TRP A 163 -8.46 -12.26 8.33
CA TRP A 163 -9.80 -11.69 8.17
C TRP A 163 -9.80 -10.15 8.34
N LEU A 164 -9.02 -9.58 9.27
CA LEU A 164 -8.90 -8.11 9.38
C LEU A 164 -8.34 -7.47 8.11
N VAL A 165 -7.37 -8.11 7.47
CA VAL A 165 -6.81 -7.61 6.20
C VAL A 165 -7.90 -7.62 5.11
N ARG A 166 -8.75 -8.65 5.09
CA ARG A 166 -9.92 -8.69 4.18
C ARG A 166 -10.94 -7.60 4.52
N TRP A 167 -11.18 -7.33 5.80
CA TRP A 167 -12.03 -6.24 6.25
C TRP A 167 -11.47 -4.86 5.86
N LEU A 168 -10.15 -4.66 5.95
CA LEU A 168 -9.48 -3.47 5.45
C LEU A 168 -9.67 -3.31 3.94
N LEU A 169 -9.47 -4.37 3.15
CA LEU A 169 -9.70 -4.35 1.70
C LEU A 169 -11.16 -3.98 1.37
N PHE A 170 -12.13 -4.56 2.09
CA PHE A 170 -13.53 -4.20 1.94
C PHE A 170 -13.77 -2.72 2.18
N ARG A 171 -13.31 -2.19 3.33
CA ARG A 171 -13.46 -0.78 3.67
C ARG A 171 -12.81 0.12 2.62
N LEU A 172 -11.58 -0.20 2.19
CA LEU A 172 -10.85 0.58 1.20
C LEU A 172 -11.63 0.70 -0.11
N MET A 173 -12.07 -0.44 -0.67
CA MET A 173 -12.76 -0.45 -1.97
C MET A 173 -14.15 0.18 -1.87
N PHE A 174 -14.93 -0.24 -0.88
CA PHE A 174 -16.29 0.26 -0.68
C PHE A 174 -16.32 1.76 -0.40
N ALA A 175 -15.41 2.25 0.46
CA ALA A 175 -15.27 3.67 0.72
C ALA A 175 -14.93 4.44 -0.56
N SER A 176 -13.95 3.95 -1.32
CA SER A 176 -13.47 4.61 -2.54
C SER A 176 -14.57 4.77 -3.59
N GLY A 177 -15.49 3.83 -3.72
CA GLY A 177 -16.65 3.94 -4.62
C GLY A 177 -17.76 4.85 -4.08
N VAL A 178 -18.16 4.65 -2.81
CA VAL A 178 -19.25 5.41 -2.20
C VAL A 178 -18.94 6.90 -2.14
N VAL A 179 -17.70 7.28 -1.81
CA VAL A 179 -17.35 8.69 -1.69
C VAL A 179 -17.50 9.46 -2.99
N LYS A 180 -17.31 8.81 -4.15
CA LYS A 180 -17.46 9.42 -5.47
C LYS A 180 -18.88 9.88 -5.71
N LEU A 181 -19.87 9.07 -5.31
CA LEU A 181 -21.29 9.40 -5.42
C LEU A 181 -21.76 10.38 -4.33
N THR A 182 -21.30 10.23 -3.08
CA THR A 182 -21.66 11.16 -1.99
C THR A 182 -21.12 12.56 -2.21
N SER A 183 -20.06 12.72 -3.01
CA SER A 183 -19.46 14.01 -3.35
C SER A 183 -20.36 14.99 -4.11
N ARG A 184 -21.44 14.47 -4.73
CA ARG A 184 -22.32 15.17 -5.69
C ARG A 184 -21.59 15.76 -6.90
N CYS A 185 -20.43 15.22 -7.25
CA CYS A 185 -19.68 15.68 -8.43
C CYS A 185 -20.46 15.37 -9.72
N PRO A 186 -20.76 16.37 -10.56
CA PRO A 186 -21.49 16.15 -11.81
C PRO A 186 -20.81 15.17 -12.76
N ALA A 187 -19.48 15.10 -12.78
CA ALA A 187 -18.75 14.18 -13.65
C ALA A 187 -18.92 12.70 -13.24
N TRP A 188 -18.98 12.41 -11.94
CA TRP A 188 -19.24 11.06 -11.44
C TRP A 188 -20.68 10.63 -11.71
N TRP A 189 -21.64 11.52 -11.44
CA TRP A 189 -23.07 11.27 -11.71
C TRP A 189 -23.40 11.22 -13.20
N GLY A 190 -22.74 12.04 -14.02
CA GLY A 190 -22.90 12.03 -15.48
C GLY A 190 -22.13 10.92 -16.20
N LEU A 191 -21.43 10.03 -15.46
CA LEU A 191 -20.57 8.97 -15.99
C LEU A 191 -19.43 9.48 -16.90
N THR A 192 -19.07 10.76 -16.83
CA THR A 192 -18.00 11.37 -17.64
C THR A 192 -16.70 11.54 -16.86
N ALA A 193 -16.63 11.13 -15.61
CA ALA A 193 -15.44 11.27 -14.76
C ALA A 193 -14.13 10.81 -15.42
N LEU A 194 -14.13 9.66 -16.11
CA LEU A 194 -12.93 9.14 -16.77
C LEU A 194 -12.53 9.90 -18.04
N THR A 195 -13.40 10.71 -18.64
CA THR A 195 -13.00 11.59 -19.75
C THR A 195 -12.02 12.67 -19.28
N TYR A 196 -12.06 13.03 -17.99
CA TYR A 196 -11.15 14.02 -17.39
C TYR A 196 -10.01 13.37 -16.62
N HIS A 197 -10.29 12.26 -15.93
CA HIS A 197 -9.38 11.64 -14.96
C HIS A 197 -7.96 11.40 -15.49
N TYR A 198 -7.84 10.85 -16.70
CA TYR A 198 -6.55 10.52 -17.31
C TYR A 198 -5.64 11.76 -17.47
N GLU A 199 -6.23 12.92 -17.76
CA GLU A 199 -5.49 14.18 -17.91
C GLU A 199 -5.23 14.85 -16.55
N THR A 200 -6.22 14.84 -15.66
CA THR A 200 -6.21 15.66 -14.43
C THR A 200 -5.63 14.96 -13.21
N GLN A 201 -5.41 13.65 -13.24
CA GLN A 201 -4.77 12.87 -12.16
C GLN A 201 -3.38 13.38 -11.79
N CYS A 202 -2.92 13.22 -10.55
CA CYS A 202 -1.70 13.86 -10.06
C CYS A 202 -0.46 13.67 -10.94
N LEU A 203 -0.15 12.44 -11.35
CA LEU A 203 1.01 12.14 -12.19
C LEU A 203 0.63 11.11 -13.27
N PRO A 204 0.20 11.53 -14.46
CA PRO A 204 -0.15 10.61 -15.53
C PRO A 204 1.08 9.88 -16.08
N THR A 205 0.85 8.74 -16.73
CA THR A 205 1.84 8.03 -17.55
C THR A 205 1.61 8.33 -19.04
N PRO A 206 2.50 7.91 -19.96
CA PRO A 206 2.22 8.02 -21.40
C PRO A 206 0.94 7.29 -21.82
N ALA A 207 0.65 6.15 -21.19
CA ALA A 207 -0.57 5.37 -21.44
C ALA A 207 -1.84 6.17 -21.14
N SER A 208 -1.75 7.14 -20.23
CA SER A 208 -2.87 8.04 -19.92
C SER A 208 -3.32 8.87 -21.11
N TRP A 209 -2.38 9.35 -21.92
CA TRP A 209 -2.70 10.13 -23.13
C TRP A 209 -3.48 9.26 -24.11
N PHE A 210 -3.04 8.01 -24.33
CA PHE A 210 -3.75 7.06 -25.18
C PHE A 210 -5.13 6.69 -24.62
N ALA A 211 -5.22 6.48 -23.30
CA ALA A 211 -6.49 6.19 -22.65
C ALA A 211 -7.47 7.37 -22.75
N HIS A 212 -7.00 8.61 -22.61
CA HIS A 212 -7.82 9.82 -22.71
C HIS A 212 -8.53 9.91 -24.06
N HIS A 213 -7.85 9.56 -25.15
CA HIS A 213 -8.40 9.60 -26.52
C HIS A 213 -9.31 8.42 -26.88
N LEU A 214 -9.60 7.51 -25.94
CA LEU A 214 -10.61 6.48 -26.17
C LEU A 214 -12.02 7.09 -26.36
N PRO A 215 -12.92 6.40 -27.09
CA PRO A 215 -14.28 6.90 -27.30
C PRO A 215 -15.03 7.16 -26.00
N VAL A 216 -15.85 8.23 -25.99
CA VAL A 216 -16.60 8.67 -24.79
C VAL A 216 -17.53 7.57 -24.25
N TRP A 217 -18.13 6.75 -25.10
CA TRP A 217 -18.98 5.64 -24.66
C TRP A 217 -18.20 4.62 -23.81
N LEU A 218 -16.93 4.35 -24.16
CA LEU A 218 -16.06 3.44 -23.42
C LEU A 218 -15.64 4.06 -22.08
N HIS A 219 -15.42 5.38 -22.03
CA HIS A 219 -15.17 6.09 -20.77
C HIS A 219 -16.36 5.99 -19.82
N ARG A 220 -17.59 6.18 -20.33
CA ARG A 220 -18.80 6.04 -19.51
C ARG A 220 -18.97 4.62 -18.99
N LEU A 221 -18.76 3.62 -19.85
CA LEU A 221 -18.78 2.22 -19.44
C LEU A 221 -17.69 1.92 -18.40
N SER A 222 -16.51 2.52 -18.53
CA SER A 222 -15.41 2.36 -17.57
C SER A 222 -15.76 2.97 -16.19
N VAL A 223 -16.52 4.06 -16.15
CA VAL A 223 -17.06 4.62 -14.88
C VAL A 223 -18.06 3.65 -14.26
N VAL A 224 -18.96 3.06 -15.06
CA VAL A 224 -19.89 2.01 -14.59
C VAL A 224 -19.14 0.81 -14.02
N ALA A 225 -18.11 0.32 -14.73
CA ALA A 225 -17.26 -0.77 -14.27
C ALA A 225 -16.54 -0.41 -12.96
N THR A 226 -16.07 0.83 -12.83
CA THR A 226 -15.46 1.34 -11.58
C THR A 226 -16.46 1.24 -10.43
N PHE A 227 -17.69 1.72 -10.60
CA PHE A 227 -18.71 1.61 -9.54
C PHE A 227 -19.08 0.17 -9.22
N LEU A 228 -19.16 -0.71 -10.22
CA LEU A 228 -19.41 -2.12 -10.01
C LEU A 228 -18.31 -2.75 -9.14
N ILE A 229 -17.05 -2.54 -9.51
CA ILE A 229 -15.87 -3.12 -8.84
C ILE A 229 -15.67 -2.52 -7.44
N GLU A 230 -15.94 -1.24 -7.26
CA GLU A 230 -15.70 -0.54 -5.98
C GLU A 230 -16.89 -0.61 -5.02
N VAL A 231 -18.14 -0.74 -5.48
CA VAL A 231 -19.33 -0.69 -4.61
C VAL A 231 -20.04 -2.04 -4.50
N ALA A 232 -20.29 -2.71 -5.63
CA ALA A 232 -21.11 -3.93 -5.65
C ALA A 232 -20.30 -5.22 -5.43
N VAL A 233 -19.05 -5.26 -5.89
CA VAL A 233 -18.15 -6.41 -5.73
C VAL A 233 -17.61 -6.60 -4.30
N PRO A 234 -17.29 -5.57 -3.49
CA PRO A 234 -16.67 -5.76 -2.17
C PRO A 234 -17.44 -6.67 -1.20
N PRO A 235 -18.79 -6.66 -1.12
CA PRO A 235 -19.53 -7.64 -0.31
C PRO A 235 -19.18 -9.10 -0.64
N LEU A 236 -18.80 -9.40 -1.89
CA LEU A 236 -18.39 -10.75 -2.32
C LEU A 236 -17.08 -11.21 -1.69
N PHE A 237 -16.29 -10.31 -1.09
CA PHE A 237 -15.08 -10.70 -0.35
C PHE A 237 -15.39 -11.67 0.79
N PHE A 238 -16.57 -11.56 1.39
CA PHE A 238 -17.06 -12.42 2.46
C PHE A 238 -17.92 -13.58 1.95
N ALA A 239 -18.03 -13.78 0.64
CA ALA A 239 -18.85 -14.85 0.07
C ALA A 239 -18.33 -16.24 0.49
N PRO A 240 -19.25 -17.17 0.84
CA PRO A 240 -18.86 -18.53 1.23
C PRO A 240 -18.30 -19.32 0.03
N THR A 241 -18.74 -19.01 -1.19
CA THR A 241 -18.33 -19.69 -2.42
C THR A 241 -16.97 -19.20 -2.91
N ARG A 242 -16.10 -20.15 -3.27
CA ARG A 242 -14.73 -19.86 -3.73
C ARG A 242 -14.71 -19.07 -5.03
N ARG A 243 -15.58 -19.41 -5.99
CA ARG A 243 -15.59 -18.80 -7.32
C ARG A 243 -15.96 -17.32 -7.26
N LEU A 244 -16.92 -16.92 -6.43
CA LEU A 244 -17.29 -15.52 -6.24
C LEU A 244 -16.12 -14.70 -5.65
N ARG A 245 -15.39 -15.25 -4.66
CA ARG A 245 -14.19 -14.58 -4.12
C ARG A 245 -13.08 -14.43 -5.16
N LEU A 246 -12.86 -15.45 -6.00
CA LEU A 246 -11.87 -15.37 -7.08
C LEU A 246 -12.28 -14.37 -8.16
N ALA A 247 -13.56 -14.35 -8.55
CA ALA A 247 -14.07 -13.33 -9.46
C ALA A 247 -13.84 -11.91 -8.89
N ALA A 248 -14.16 -11.71 -7.61
CA ALA A 248 -13.89 -10.46 -6.91
C ALA A 248 -12.39 -10.11 -6.89
N PHE A 249 -11.50 -11.09 -6.65
CA PHE A 249 -10.05 -10.93 -6.74
C PHE A 249 -9.62 -10.42 -8.13
N TYR A 250 -10.05 -11.09 -9.21
CA TYR A 250 -9.67 -10.69 -10.57
C TYR A 250 -10.21 -9.32 -10.96
N CYS A 251 -11.44 -8.97 -10.55
CA CYS A 251 -11.99 -7.63 -10.73
C CYS A 251 -11.12 -6.56 -10.05
N GLN A 252 -10.70 -6.80 -8.80
CA GLN A 252 -9.82 -5.87 -8.10
C GLN A 252 -8.45 -5.77 -8.77
N VAL A 253 -7.82 -6.89 -9.11
CA VAL A 253 -6.52 -6.90 -9.79
C VAL A 253 -6.57 -6.15 -11.12
N LEU A 254 -7.60 -6.41 -11.93
CA LEU A 254 -7.80 -5.72 -13.20
C LEU A 254 -7.87 -4.19 -13.00
N LEU A 255 -8.70 -3.73 -12.06
CA LEU A 255 -8.82 -2.31 -11.76
C LEU A 255 -7.48 -1.71 -11.31
N GLN A 256 -6.76 -2.36 -10.38
CA GLN A 256 -5.48 -1.85 -9.88
C GLN A 256 -4.41 -1.81 -10.98
N VAL A 257 -4.35 -2.82 -11.86
CA VAL A 257 -3.39 -2.87 -12.97
C VAL A 257 -3.66 -1.76 -13.99
N LEU A 258 -4.92 -1.53 -14.35
CA LEU A 258 -5.28 -0.43 -15.26
C LEU A 258 -4.92 0.93 -14.67
N ILE A 259 -5.10 1.13 -13.36
CA ILE A 259 -4.70 2.35 -12.67
C ILE A 259 -3.17 2.52 -12.68
N ILE A 260 -2.39 1.44 -12.43
CA ILE A 260 -0.91 1.49 -12.48
C ILE A 260 -0.41 1.85 -13.89
N ILE A 261 -1.03 1.27 -14.93
CA ILE A 261 -0.63 1.53 -16.31
C ILE A 261 -0.88 3.00 -16.67
N THR A 262 -2.00 3.57 -16.24
CA THR A 262 -2.44 4.93 -16.65
C THR A 262 -1.97 6.04 -15.70
N GLY A 263 -1.54 5.73 -14.48
CA GLY A 263 -1.17 6.74 -13.49
C GLY A 263 -0.09 6.30 -12.50
N ASN A 264 0.72 7.26 -12.06
CA ASN A 264 1.78 7.04 -11.09
C ASN A 264 1.30 7.26 -9.65
N TYR A 265 0.68 6.23 -9.11
CA TYR A 265 0.11 6.17 -7.77
C TYR A 265 1.04 5.49 -6.77
N ASN A 266 2.33 5.85 -6.82
CA ASN A 266 3.35 5.43 -5.85
C ASN A 266 3.30 3.92 -5.53
N PHE A 267 3.02 3.57 -4.27
CA PHE A 267 2.87 2.19 -3.82
C PHE A 267 1.42 1.86 -3.41
N PHE A 268 0.46 2.76 -3.61
CA PHE A 268 -0.94 2.58 -3.21
C PHE A 268 -1.61 1.38 -3.90
N ASN A 269 -1.52 1.31 -5.23
CA ASN A 269 -2.12 0.20 -5.99
C ASN A 269 -1.40 -1.11 -5.73
N LEU A 270 -0.07 -1.08 -5.55
CA LEU A 270 0.71 -2.26 -5.14
C LEU A 270 0.23 -2.78 -3.79
N LEU A 271 0.04 -1.89 -2.82
CA LEU A 271 -0.48 -2.26 -1.50
C LEU A 271 -1.90 -2.82 -1.59
N THR A 272 -2.75 -2.25 -2.44
CA THR A 272 -4.11 -2.76 -2.70
C THR A 272 -4.05 -4.17 -3.31
N LEU A 273 -3.17 -4.42 -4.29
CA LEU A 273 -2.93 -5.76 -4.84
C LEU A 273 -2.47 -6.74 -3.75
N VAL A 274 -1.58 -6.31 -2.84
CA VAL A 274 -1.16 -7.12 -1.70
C VAL A 274 -2.34 -7.47 -0.79
N LEU A 275 -3.26 -6.53 -0.52
CA LEU A 275 -4.48 -6.81 0.26
C LEU A 275 -5.40 -7.85 -0.42
N THR A 276 -5.49 -7.85 -1.76
CA THR A 276 -6.34 -8.81 -2.51
C THR A 276 -5.90 -10.27 -2.33
N THR A 277 -4.66 -10.52 -1.89
CA THR A 277 -4.20 -11.89 -1.55
C THR A 277 -5.09 -12.57 -0.50
N THR A 278 -5.82 -11.82 0.31
CA THR A 278 -6.81 -12.35 1.28
C THR A 278 -8.01 -13.07 0.68
N LEU A 279 -8.22 -12.89 -0.63
CA LEU A 279 -9.28 -13.53 -1.41
C LEU A 279 -8.82 -14.85 -2.04
N LEU A 280 -7.51 -15.13 -2.02
CA LEU A 280 -6.91 -16.34 -2.58
C LEU A 280 -6.90 -17.50 -1.57
N ASP A 281 -6.91 -18.71 -2.11
CA ASP A 281 -6.79 -19.97 -1.35
C ASP A 281 -5.55 -20.74 -1.83
N ASP A 282 -4.93 -21.56 -0.96
CA ASP A 282 -3.73 -22.35 -1.30
C ASP A 282 -3.90 -23.21 -2.56
N LYS A 283 -5.11 -23.73 -2.79
CA LYS A 283 -5.45 -24.54 -3.98
C LYS A 283 -5.30 -23.79 -5.30
N HIS A 284 -5.40 -22.47 -5.30
CA HIS A 284 -5.25 -21.67 -6.52
C HIS A 284 -3.78 -21.39 -6.83
N LEU A 285 -2.95 -21.22 -5.80
CA LEU A 285 -1.53 -20.90 -5.93
C LEU A 285 -0.64 -22.13 -6.10
N ALA A 286 -1.00 -23.25 -5.47
CA ALA A 286 -0.18 -24.47 -5.51
C ALA A 286 -0.25 -25.23 -6.85
N ALA A 287 -1.12 -24.81 -7.78
CA ALA A 287 -1.32 -25.42 -9.10
C ALA A 287 -1.39 -26.96 -9.09
N GLU A 288 -1.78 -27.59 -7.97
CA GLU A 288 -1.95 -29.04 -7.96
C GLU A 288 -3.16 -29.37 -8.82
N PRO A 289 -2.99 -30.15 -9.91
CA PRO A 289 -4.13 -30.68 -10.64
C PRO A 289 -4.91 -31.50 -9.63
N GLY A 290 -6.18 -31.14 -9.41
CA GLY A 290 -7.07 -31.85 -8.51
C GLY A 290 -7.39 -33.24 -9.04
N ASN A 291 -6.41 -34.13 -9.11
CA ASN A 291 -6.60 -35.53 -9.41
C ASN A 291 -6.99 -36.26 -8.13
N SER A 292 -8.15 -35.87 -7.58
CA SER A 292 -8.83 -36.70 -6.59
C SER A 292 -10.00 -37.37 -7.31
N HIS A 293 -9.77 -38.62 -7.72
CA HIS A 293 -10.82 -39.60 -7.93
C HIS A 293 -11.54 -39.80 -6.58
N CYS A 294 -12.40 -38.85 -6.22
CA CYS A 294 -13.23 -38.94 -5.03
C CYS A 294 -14.60 -39.47 -5.46
N LYS A 295 -15.04 -40.60 -4.89
CA LYS A 295 -16.39 -41.13 -5.09
C LYS A 295 -17.39 -40.03 -4.73
N LYS A 296 -18.04 -39.43 -5.74
CA LYS A 296 -18.97 -38.30 -5.56
C LYS A 296 -20.24 -38.80 -4.86
N THR A 297 -20.37 -38.54 -3.56
CA THR A 297 -21.59 -38.79 -2.78
C THR A 297 -22.70 -37.80 -3.15
N ALA A 298 -23.99 -38.13 -2.97
CA ALA A 298 -25.12 -37.25 -3.27
C ALA A 298 -25.03 -35.86 -2.60
N THR A 299 -24.46 -35.78 -1.40
CA THR A 299 -24.25 -34.52 -0.65
C THR A 299 -23.27 -33.56 -1.36
N PHE A 300 -22.36 -34.08 -2.18
CA PHE A 300 -21.43 -33.28 -2.97
C PHE A 300 -22.16 -32.59 -4.14
N TRP A 301 -23.05 -33.32 -4.82
CA TRP A 301 -23.88 -32.79 -5.90
C TRP A 301 -24.81 -31.68 -5.43
N LEU A 302 -25.47 -31.85 -4.28
CA LEU A 302 -26.35 -30.83 -3.72
C LEU A 302 -25.60 -29.53 -3.38
N LYS A 303 -24.42 -29.63 -2.74
CA LYS A 303 -23.56 -28.47 -2.43
C LYS A 303 -23.04 -27.78 -3.70
N ALA A 304 -22.67 -28.56 -4.72
CA ALA A 304 -22.23 -28.01 -6.00
C ALA A 304 -23.36 -27.28 -6.72
N LEU A 305 -24.57 -27.84 -6.73
CA LEU A 305 -25.76 -27.22 -7.31
C LEU A 305 -26.12 -25.92 -6.58
N LEU A 306 -26.14 -25.92 -5.25
CA LEU A 306 -26.40 -24.72 -4.44
C LEU A 306 -25.36 -23.62 -4.67
N SER A 307 -24.07 -23.99 -4.78
CA SER A 307 -23.01 -23.03 -5.13
C SER A 307 -23.21 -22.44 -6.52
N LEU A 308 -23.56 -23.28 -7.51
CA LEU A 308 -23.81 -22.84 -8.88
C LEU A 308 -25.03 -21.92 -8.95
N LEU A 309 -26.13 -22.26 -8.27
CA LEU A 309 -27.32 -21.42 -8.21
C LEU A 309 -26.99 -20.08 -7.56
N LEU A 310 -26.24 -20.06 -6.44
CA LEU A 310 -25.81 -18.82 -5.81
C LEU A 310 -24.93 -17.99 -6.75
N GLU A 311 -24.01 -18.62 -7.49
CA GLU A 311 -23.15 -17.96 -8.48
C GLU A 311 -23.96 -17.32 -9.60
N LEU A 312 -24.91 -18.05 -10.18
CA LEU A 312 -25.78 -17.56 -11.25
C LEU A 312 -26.71 -16.45 -10.74
N THR A 313 -27.28 -16.59 -9.55
CA THR A 313 -28.13 -15.56 -8.95
C THR A 313 -27.35 -14.29 -8.67
N VAL A 314 -26.15 -14.38 -8.08
CA VAL A 314 -25.31 -13.20 -7.82
C VAL A 314 -24.87 -12.55 -9.13
N GLY A 315 -24.41 -13.34 -10.11
CA GLY A 315 -24.01 -12.83 -11.42
C GLY A 315 -25.17 -12.15 -12.16
N GLY A 316 -26.35 -12.78 -12.15
CA GLY A 316 -27.58 -12.26 -12.72
C GLY A 316 -28.06 -10.97 -12.05
N LEU A 317 -28.02 -10.91 -10.71
CA LEU A 317 -28.37 -9.69 -9.95
C LEU A 317 -27.40 -8.55 -10.23
N LEU A 318 -26.09 -8.82 -10.34
CA LEU A 318 -25.10 -7.81 -10.70
C LEU A 318 -25.30 -7.31 -12.13
N ALA A 319 -25.52 -8.22 -13.09
CA ALA A 319 -25.78 -7.86 -14.48
C ALA A 319 -27.07 -7.04 -14.61
N TYR A 320 -28.18 -7.52 -14.05
CA TYR A 320 -29.46 -6.83 -14.02
C TYR A 320 -29.35 -5.46 -13.34
N GLY A 321 -28.73 -5.41 -12.16
CA GLY A 321 -28.52 -4.15 -11.43
C GLY A 321 -27.67 -3.16 -12.23
N THR A 322 -26.65 -3.62 -12.93
CA THR A 322 -25.82 -2.76 -13.79
C THR A 322 -26.64 -2.18 -14.95
N VAL A 323 -27.42 -3.01 -15.64
CA VAL A 323 -28.29 -2.56 -16.74
C VAL A 323 -29.37 -1.60 -16.22
N HIS A 324 -29.99 -1.90 -15.08
CA HIS A 324 -31.09 -1.13 -14.51
C HIS A 324 -30.65 0.22 -13.93
N TYR A 325 -29.60 0.25 -13.08
CA TYR A 325 -29.16 1.46 -12.39
C TYR A 325 -28.33 2.41 -13.28
N PHE A 326 -27.71 1.88 -14.34
CA PHE A 326 -26.92 2.66 -15.29
C PHE A 326 -27.52 2.73 -16.70
N GLY A 327 -28.78 2.29 -16.87
CA GLY A 327 -29.57 2.47 -18.08
C GLY A 327 -28.78 2.08 -19.34
N LEU A 328 -28.23 0.87 -19.35
CA LEU A 328 -27.39 0.40 -20.45
C LEU A 328 -28.24 0.05 -21.66
N GLU A 329 -28.08 0.81 -22.74
CA GLU A 329 -28.76 0.62 -24.02
C GLU A 329 -27.67 0.42 -25.09
N VAL A 330 -27.77 -0.68 -25.85
CA VAL A 330 -26.81 -1.00 -26.92
C VAL A 330 -27.38 -0.50 -28.24
N ASP A 331 -26.68 0.46 -28.86
CA ASP A 331 -26.96 0.87 -30.22
C ASP A 331 -26.18 -0.03 -31.18
N TRP A 332 -26.91 -0.93 -31.86
CA TRP A 332 -26.35 -1.89 -32.80
C TRP A 332 -25.97 -1.26 -34.14
N GLU A 333 -26.49 -0.09 -34.50
CA GLU A 333 -26.17 0.59 -35.75
C GLU A 333 -24.81 1.28 -35.65
N GLN A 334 -24.53 1.90 -34.51
CA GLN A 334 -23.28 2.63 -34.25
C GLN A 334 -22.23 1.79 -33.51
N TYR A 335 -22.57 0.57 -33.10
CA TYR A 335 -21.76 -0.28 -32.20
C TYR A 335 -21.33 0.46 -30.92
N THR A 336 -22.21 1.32 -30.38
CA THR A 336 -21.95 2.11 -29.16
C THR A 336 -22.86 1.71 -28.00
N VAL A 337 -22.35 1.86 -26.78
CA VAL A 337 -23.13 1.62 -25.55
C VAL A 337 -23.50 2.94 -24.91
N HIS A 338 -24.80 3.23 -24.84
CA HIS A 338 -25.32 4.37 -24.08
C HIS A 338 -25.51 3.96 -22.62
N SER A 339 -25.05 4.80 -21.71
CA SER A 339 -25.17 4.60 -20.27
C SER A 339 -25.54 5.91 -19.58
N ARG A 340 -26.51 5.86 -18.66
CA ARG A 340 -26.97 6.99 -17.86
C ARG A 340 -27.33 6.54 -16.45
N THR A 341 -27.03 7.33 -15.42
CA THR A 341 -27.50 7.03 -14.07
C THR A 341 -29.03 7.19 -14.01
N THR A 342 -29.74 6.12 -13.67
CA THR A 342 -31.23 6.12 -13.62
C THR A 342 -31.76 6.43 -12.22
N PHE A 343 -30.90 6.46 -11.20
CA PHE A 343 -31.27 6.75 -9.82
C PHE A 343 -30.90 8.18 -9.41
N THR A 344 -31.63 8.73 -8.44
CA THR A 344 -31.41 10.07 -7.89
C THR A 344 -30.45 10.05 -6.70
N PHE A 345 -29.87 11.21 -6.37
CA PHE A 345 -29.08 11.37 -5.14
C PHE A 345 -29.88 11.00 -3.89
N HIS A 346 -31.19 11.33 -3.85
CA HIS A 346 -32.04 11.00 -2.70
C HIS A 346 -32.18 9.49 -2.53
N GLN A 347 -32.48 8.76 -3.60
CA GLN A 347 -32.56 7.30 -3.60
C GLN A 347 -31.21 6.67 -3.19
N PHE A 348 -30.09 7.19 -3.71
CA PHE A 348 -28.76 6.73 -3.31
C PHE A 348 -28.47 6.99 -1.83
N SER A 349 -28.82 8.16 -1.31
CA SER A 349 -28.63 8.52 0.10
C SER A 349 -29.48 7.63 1.01
N GLN A 350 -30.73 7.35 0.63
CA GLN A 350 -31.58 6.38 1.33
C GLN A 350 -30.97 4.97 1.30
N TRP A 351 -30.55 4.51 0.12
CA TRP A 351 -29.85 3.23 -0.03
C TRP A 351 -28.61 3.15 0.87
N LEU A 352 -27.79 4.20 0.90
CA LEU A 352 -26.59 4.24 1.72
C LEU A 352 -26.92 4.12 3.21
N LYS A 353 -27.93 4.85 3.69
CA LYS A 353 -28.45 4.70 5.07
C LYS A 353 -28.92 3.28 5.37
N THR A 354 -29.52 2.60 4.39
CA THR A 354 -29.97 1.21 4.56
C THR A 354 -28.85 0.19 4.48
N VAL A 355 -27.71 0.47 3.82
CA VAL A 355 -26.65 -0.51 3.54
C VAL A 355 -25.47 -0.43 4.50
N ILE A 356 -25.15 0.74 5.06
CA ILE A 356 -23.99 0.88 5.95
C ILE A 356 -24.13 0.00 7.20
N LEU A 357 -25.28 -0.02 7.86
CA LEU A 357 -25.47 -0.84 9.06
C LEU A 357 -25.45 -2.36 8.74
N PRO A 358 -26.16 -2.87 7.71
CA PRO A 358 -26.04 -4.27 7.29
C PRO A 358 -24.63 -4.69 6.87
N THR A 359 -23.84 -3.82 6.24
CA THR A 359 -22.44 -4.16 5.89
C THR A 359 -21.54 -4.26 7.12
N MET A 360 -21.78 -3.46 8.16
CA MET A 360 -21.14 -3.66 9.47
C MET A 360 -21.54 -4.99 10.10
N TRP A 361 -22.83 -5.35 10.04
CA TRP A 361 -23.32 -6.65 10.54
C TRP A 361 -22.81 -7.84 9.72
N LEU A 362 -22.65 -7.69 8.40
CA LEU A 362 -22.01 -8.68 7.54
C LEU A 362 -20.57 -8.93 8.00
N GLY A 363 -19.82 -7.85 8.29
CA GLY A 363 -18.50 -7.93 8.91
C GLY A 363 -18.54 -8.65 10.26
N ALA A 364 -19.43 -8.24 11.16
CA ALA A 364 -19.55 -8.84 12.49
C ALA A 364 -19.94 -10.33 12.44
N ALA A 365 -20.88 -10.71 11.59
CA ALA A 365 -21.30 -12.10 11.38
C ALA A 365 -20.18 -12.95 10.77
N SER A 366 -19.45 -12.39 9.79
CA SER A 366 -18.28 -13.06 9.20
C SER A 366 -17.16 -13.26 10.22
N LEU A 367 -16.88 -12.26 11.06
CA LEU A 367 -15.91 -12.37 12.16
C LEU A 367 -16.37 -13.40 13.20
N GLY A 368 -17.64 -13.37 13.58
CA GLY A 368 -18.24 -14.34 14.50
C GLY A 368 -18.07 -15.77 14.00
N TRP A 369 -18.27 -15.99 12.70
CA TRP A 369 -18.00 -17.29 12.08
C TRP A 369 -16.53 -17.69 12.16
N GLU A 370 -15.58 -16.79 11.84
CA GLU A 370 -14.15 -17.09 11.95
C GLU A 370 -13.74 -17.39 13.41
N LEU A 371 -14.28 -16.67 14.40
CA LEU A 371 -14.09 -16.95 15.83
C LEU A 371 -14.63 -18.33 16.22
N LEU A 372 -15.83 -18.70 15.78
CA LEU A 372 -16.40 -20.04 16.02
C LEU A 372 -15.52 -21.13 15.38
N THR A 373 -15.03 -20.92 14.17
CA THR A 373 -14.12 -21.89 13.53
C THR A 373 -12.77 -21.99 14.25
N ALA A 374 -12.27 -20.89 14.80
CA ALA A 374 -11.04 -20.87 15.59
C ALA A 374 -11.22 -21.60 16.93
N LEU A 375 -12.35 -21.37 17.62
CA LEU A 375 -12.74 -22.11 18.82
C LEU A 375 -12.90 -23.60 18.54
N TRP A 376 -13.54 -23.96 17.42
CA TRP A 376 -13.65 -25.34 16.98
C TRP A 376 -12.28 -25.97 16.71
N ARG A 377 -11.36 -25.27 16.05
CA ARG A 377 -9.99 -25.79 15.85
C ARG A 377 -9.24 -25.96 17.17
N TRP A 378 -9.47 -25.07 18.12
CA TRP A 378 -8.88 -25.17 19.46
C TRP A 378 -9.36 -26.41 20.22
N THR A 379 -10.63 -26.82 20.09
CA THR A 379 -11.12 -28.07 20.74
C THR A 379 -10.46 -29.32 20.17
N GLN A 380 -9.96 -29.27 18.92
CA GLN A 380 -9.26 -30.37 18.27
C GLN A 380 -7.77 -30.48 18.63
N VAL A 381 -7.20 -29.49 19.33
CA VAL A 381 -5.77 -29.52 19.72
C VAL A 381 -5.52 -30.60 20.77
N ARG A 382 -4.58 -31.51 20.48
CA ARG A 382 -4.18 -32.60 21.37
C ARG A 382 -3.10 -32.17 22.36
N GLY A 383 -3.25 -32.59 23.62
CA GLY A 383 -2.31 -32.35 24.72
C GLY A 383 -2.61 -31.08 25.54
N TRP A 384 -2.57 -31.19 26.87
CA TRP A 384 -3.00 -30.13 27.79
C TRP A 384 -2.16 -28.84 27.67
N LEU A 385 -0.82 -28.95 27.66
CA LEU A 385 0.08 -27.79 27.52
C LEU A 385 -0.11 -27.06 26.18
N ARG A 386 -0.25 -27.81 25.08
CA ARG A 386 -0.50 -27.23 23.75
C ARG A 386 -1.87 -26.58 23.67
N LYS A 387 -2.88 -27.17 24.31
CA LYS A 387 -4.24 -26.62 24.39
C LYS A 387 -4.28 -25.32 25.21
N LEU A 388 -3.55 -25.26 26.33
CA LEU A 388 -3.39 -24.04 27.13
C LEU A 388 -2.69 -22.94 26.33
N TRP A 389 -1.56 -23.25 25.70
CA TRP A 389 -0.81 -22.29 24.88
C TRP A 389 -1.65 -21.78 23.69
N ALA A 390 -2.34 -22.68 23.00
CA ALA A 390 -3.26 -22.31 21.92
C ALA A 390 -4.44 -21.47 22.42
N ALA A 391 -4.94 -21.70 23.64
CA ALA A 391 -5.98 -20.87 24.26
C ALA A 391 -5.48 -19.45 24.54
N VAL A 392 -4.27 -19.30 25.10
CA VAL A 392 -3.65 -17.99 25.34
C VAL A 392 -3.46 -17.22 24.03
N GLN A 393 -2.91 -17.88 23.00
CA GLN A 393 -2.75 -17.26 21.68
C GLN A 393 -4.11 -16.87 21.08
N LEU A 394 -5.10 -17.77 21.13
CA LEU A 394 -6.44 -17.49 20.61
C LEU A 394 -7.11 -16.32 21.35
N SER A 395 -6.94 -16.22 22.66
CA SER A 395 -7.43 -15.09 23.46
C SER A 395 -6.79 -13.78 23.02
N ILE A 396 -5.45 -13.72 22.95
CA ILE A 396 -4.71 -12.50 22.55
C ILE A 396 -5.12 -12.05 21.13
N PHE A 397 -5.05 -12.94 20.15
CA PHE A 397 -5.39 -12.60 18.76
C PHE A 397 -6.89 -12.36 18.57
N GLY A 398 -7.74 -13.09 19.29
CA GLY A 398 -9.20 -12.88 19.28
C GLY A 398 -9.56 -11.50 19.80
N THR A 399 -9.06 -11.12 20.98
CA THR A 399 -9.28 -9.79 21.56
C THR A 399 -8.70 -8.69 20.68
N ALA A 400 -7.48 -8.84 20.18
CA ALA A 400 -6.89 -7.87 19.25
C ALA A 400 -7.72 -7.72 17.97
N THR A 401 -8.25 -8.82 17.43
CA THR A 401 -9.10 -8.80 16.23
C THR A 401 -10.42 -8.09 16.47
N VAL A 402 -11.10 -8.38 17.58
CA VAL A 402 -12.34 -7.70 17.94
C VAL A 402 -12.09 -6.21 18.18
N ALA A 403 -11.05 -5.85 18.92
CA ALA A 403 -10.71 -4.45 19.19
C ALA A 403 -10.41 -3.66 17.91
N LEU A 404 -9.58 -4.20 17.01
CA LEU A 404 -9.24 -3.57 15.73
C LEU A 404 -10.46 -3.45 14.82
N PHE A 405 -11.32 -4.47 14.78
CA PHE A 405 -12.58 -4.38 14.05
C PHE A 405 -13.45 -3.25 14.63
N THR A 406 -13.65 -3.20 15.96
CA THR A 406 -14.46 -2.18 16.62
C THR A 406 -13.95 -0.76 16.37
N ILE A 407 -12.65 -0.48 16.53
CA ILE A 407 -12.12 0.87 16.26
C ILE A 407 -12.27 1.24 14.78
N SER A 408 -12.18 0.27 13.86
CA SER A 408 -12.30 0.52 12.42
C SER A 408 -13.72 0.83 11.95
N LEU A 409 -14.75 0.50 12.77
CA LEU A 409 -16.14 0.88 12.48
C LEU A 409 -16.35 2.40 12.55
N VAL A 410 -15.58 3.10 13.38
CA VAL A 410 -15.67 4.56 13.53
C VAL A 410 -15.33 5.28 12.21
N PRO A 411 -14.14 5.13 11.61
CA PRO A 411 -13.84 5.79 10.34
C PRO A 411 -14.65 5.23 9.17
N TYR A 412 -15.11 3.97 9.24
CA TYR A 412 -16.03 3.43 8.24
C TYR A 412 -17.38 4.14 8.25
N SER A 413 -17.89 4.50 9.44
CA SER A 413 -19.18 5.18 9.58
C SER A 413 -19.19 6.64 9.11
N TYR A 414 -18.04 7.27 8.87
CA TYR A 414 -17.98 8.66 8.38
C TYR A 414 -18.68 8.88 7.03
N MET A 415 -18.94 7.82 6.27
CA MET A 415 -19.71 7.90 5.02
C MET A 415 -21.18 8.26 5.25
N GLU A 416 -21.72 7.99 6.44
CA GLU A 416 -23.14 8.15 6.78
C GLU A 416 -23.25 8.69 8.22
N PRO A 417 -23.49 10.02 8.39
CA PRO A 417 -23.45 10.67 9.70
C PRO A 417 -24.45 10.16 10.74
N SER A 418 -25.62 9.67 10.33
CA SER A 418 -26.65 9.14 11.23
C SER A 418 -26.28 7.78 11.81
N THR A 419 -25.54 6.96 11.05
CA THR A 419 -24.99 5.69 11.53
C THR A 419 -23.79 5.96 12.44
N HIS A 420 -22.96 6.96 12.13
CA HIS A 420 -21.87 7.39 13.00
C HIS A 420 -22.34 7.77 14.41
N GLY A 421 -23.43 8.54 14.51
CA GLY A 421 -24.04 8.91 15.80
C GLY A 421 -24.68 7.74 16.56
N ARG A 422 -25.05 6.65 15.87
CA ARG A 422 -25.64 5.44 16.47
C ARG A 422 -24.60 4.42 16.97
N LEU A 423 -23.33 4.61 16.64
CA LEU A 423 -22.26 3.73 17.12
C LEU A 423 -22.10 3.81 18.64
N TRP A 424 -21.70 2.69 19.24
CA TRP A 424 -21.43 2.59 20.67
C TRP A 424 -20.38 3.63 21.12
N THR A 425 -20.69 4.38 22.17
CA THR A 425 -19.81 5.44 22.72
C THR A 425 -18.44 4.91 23.15
N GLY A 426 -18.37 3.64 23.59
CA GLY A 426 -17.10 2.96 23.88
C GLY A 426 -16.20 2.84 22.64
N ALA A 427 -16.77 2.59 21.46
CA ALA A 427 -16.00 2.51 20.22
C ALA A 427 -15.36 3.85 19.85
N HIS A 428 -16.08 4.96 20.01
CA HIS A 428 -15.55 6.32 19.80
C HIS A 428 -14.40 6.65 20.76
N ARG A 429 -14.55 6.30 22.05
CA ARG A 429 -13.49 6.49 23.05
C ARG A 429 -12.25 5.65 22.74
N LEU A 430 -12.44 4.38 22.38
CA LEU A 430 -11.35 3.48 21.99
C LEU A 430 -10.62 4.00 20.75
N PHE A 431 -11.36 4.43 19.72
CA PHE A 431 -10.78 5.01 18.51
C PHE A 431 -9.98 6.28 18.82
N GLY A 432 -10.57 7.25 19.54
CA GLY A 432 -9.87 8.50 19.91
C GLY A 432 -8.61 8.27 20.74
N ALA A 433 -8.58 7.23 21.58
CA ALA A 433 -7.39 6.87 22.35
C ALA A 433 -6.23 6.35 21.50
N VAL A 434 -6.48 5.84 20.30
CA VAL A 434 -5.45 5.23 19.41
C VAL A 434 -5.34 5.89 18.04
N GLU A 435 -6.08 6.98 17.79
CA GLU A 435 -6.11 7.68 16.49
C GLU A 435 -4.71 8.16 16.06
N HIS A 436 -3.92 8.66 17.01
CA HIS A 436 -2.54 9.10 16.80
C HIS A 436 -1.59 7.96 16.34
N LEU A 437 -1.97 6.69 16.58
CA LEU A 437 -1.24 5.50 16.10
C LEU A 437 -1.65 5.08 14.69
N GLN A 438 -2.66 5.71 14.08
CA GLN A 438 -3.11 5.44 12.71
C GLN A 438 -3.50 3.96 12.48
N LEU A 439 -4.02 3.28 13.51
CA LEU A 439 -4.41 1.86 13.46
C LEU A 439 -5.69 1.59 12.66
N ALA A 440 -6.52 2.61 12.44
CA ALA A 440 -7.69 2.55 11.60
C ALA A 440 -7.94 3.92 10.96
N ASN A 441 -8.13 3.95 9.63
CA ASN A 441 -8.26 5.20 8.88
C ASN A 441 -9.51 5.21 7.99
N SER A 442 -9.83 6.41 7.49
CA SER A 442 -10.88 6.62 6.49
C SER A 442 -10.27 6.77 5.09
N TYR A 443 -10.98 6.28 4.07
CA TYR A 443 -10.50 6.22 2.69
C TYR A 443 -11.47 6.94 1.75
N GLY A 444 -10.93 7.57 0.69
CA GLY A 444 -11.77 8.30 -0.26
C GLY A 444 -11.01 9.08 -1.33
N LEU A 445 -10.16 8.39 -2.10
CA LEU A 445 -9.42 9.01 -3.20
C LEU A 445 -10.37 9.46 -4.32
N PHE A 446 -10.05 10.61 -4.93
CA PHE A 446 -10.78 11.18 -6.07
C PHE A 446 -12.28 11.38 -5.84
N ARG A 447 -12.66 11.74 -4.60
CA ARG A 447 -14.03 12.06 -4.21
C ARG A 447 -14.69 13.01 -5.21
N ARG A 448 -14.00 14.08 -5.63
CA ARG A 448 -14.43 15.00 -6.70
C ARG A 448 -13.39 15.01 -7.81
N MET A 449 -13.86 15.02 -9.06
CA MET A 449 -13.01 15.28 -10.21
C MET A 449 -12.52 16.73 -10.17
N THR A 450 -11.22 16.90 -10.29
CA THR A 450 -10.54 18.20 -10.36
C THR A 450 -10.21 18.53 -11.81
N GLY A 451 -9.98 19.81 -12.10
CA GLY A 451 -9.59 20.26 -13.45
C GLY A 451 -10.70 20.14 -14.51
N LEU A 452 -11.97 20.31 -14.12
CA LEU A 452 -13.08 20.41 -15.08
C LEU A 452 -12.84 21.63 -15.98
N GLY A 453 -12.48 21.39 -17.24
CA GLY A 453 -12.06 22.44 -18.17
C GLY A 453 -10.57 22.76 -18.14
N GLY A 454 -9.73 21.78 -17.84
CA GLY A 454 -8.27 21.83 -17.91
C GLY A 454 -7.60 21.59 -16.57
N ARG A 455 -6.52 20.82 -16.59
CA ARG A 455 -5.70 20.50 -15.42
C ARG A 455 -4.96 21.75 -14.93
N PRO A 456 -5.23 22.28 -13.73
CA PRO A 456 -4.47 23.41 -13.20
C PRO A 456 -3.05 22.95 -12.84
N GLU A 457 -2.05 23.73 -13.23
CA GLU A 457 -0.64 23.50 -12.92
C GLU A 457 0.04 24.80 -12.55
N VAL A 458 0.84 24.77 -11.50
CA VAL A 458 1.70 25.88 -11.09
C VAL A 458 3.08 25.69 -11.73
N VAL A 459 3.52 26.72 -12.45
CA VAL A 459 4.83 26.81 -13.09
C VAL A 459 5.65 27.84 -12.32
N LEU A 460 6.81 27.42 -11.80
CA LEU A 460 7.76 28.31 -11.14
C LEU A 460 8.68 28.94 -12.17
N GLU A 461 8.95 30.22 -12.02
CA GLU A 461 9.84 30.98 -12.90
C GLU A 461 10.84 31.75 -12.06
N GLY A 462 12.11 31.74 -12.47
CA GLY A 462 13.17 32.54 -11.89
C GLY A 462 13.60 33.66 -12.83
N SER A 463 14.20 34.71 -12.29
CA SER A 463 14.79 35.81 -13.06
C SER A 463 15.97 36.43 -12.31
N TYR A 464 16.92 36.97 -13.08
CA TYR A 464 18.03 37.78 -12.53
C TYR A 464 17.70 39.28 -12.49
N ASP A 465 16.85 39.76 -13.40
CA ASP A 465 16.55 41.18 -13.61
C ASP A 465 15.09 41.57 -13.30
N GLY A 466 14.20 40.58 -13.09
CA GLY A 466 12.77 40.79 -12.88
C GLY A 466 11.96 40.96 -14.17
N HIS A 467 12.61 40.96 -15.34
CA HIS A 467 11.98 41.17 -16.64
C HIS A 467 12.02 39.91 -17.51
N HIS A 468 13.16 39.21 -17.56
CA HIS A 468 13.32 37.97 -18.29
C HIS A 468 13.14 36.78 -17.35
N TRP A 469 12.06 36.02 -17.58
CA TRP A 469 11.66 34.91 -16.72
C TRP A 469 11.96 33.58 -17.40
N THR A 470 12.63 32.68 -16.68
CA THR A 470 12.93 31.32 -17.14
C THR A 470 12.21 30.30 -16.28
N GLU A 471 11.50 29.38 -16.90
CA GLU A 471 10.76 28.32 -16.22
C GLU A 471 11.69 27.33 -15.52
N ILE A 472 11.34 26.97 -14.28
CA ILE A 472 11.98 25.92 -13.51
C ILE A 472 11.21 24.62 -13.78
N GLU A 473 11.78 23.77 -14.64
CA GLU A 473 11.16 22.49 -14.99
C GLU A 473 11.32 21.45 -13.88
N PHE A 474 10.24 20.73 -13.56
CA PHE A 474 10.24 19.62 -12.59
C PHE A 474 10.51 18.27 -13.27
N MET A 475 11.08 17.33 -12.52
CA MET A 475 11.35 15.98 -12.99
C MET A 475 10.09 15.17 -13.32
N TYR A 476 9.01 15.25 -12.55
CA TYR A 476 7.93 14.25 -12.65
C TYR A 476 6.56 14.82 -13.00
N LYS A 477 6.20 15.98 -12.44
CA LYS A 477 4.92 16.62 -12.81
C LYS A 477 4.94 17.17 -14.25
N PRO A 478 3.77 17.34 -14.87
CA PRO A 478 3.66 18.04 -16.16
C PRO A 478 4.26 19.46 -16.11
N GLY A 479 4.85 19.88 -17.22
CA GLY A 479 5.51 21.17 -17.37
C GLY A 479 5.83 21.43 -18.84
N ASN A 480 7.00 20.98 -19.30
CA ASN A 480 7.37 21.09 -20.72
C ASN A 480 6.33 20.39 -21.61
N VAL A 481 5.75 21.15 -22.55
CA VAL A 481 4.66 20.69 -23.43
C VAL A 481 5.06 19.58 -24.39
N SER A 482 6.35 19.49 -24.72
CA SER A 482 6.90 18.49 -25.63
C SER A 482 7.32 17.21 -24.91
N ARG A 483 7.31 17.21 -23.58
CA ARG A 483 7.78 16.07 -22.79
C ARG A 483 6.63 15.10 -22.48
N PRO A 484 6.79 13.79 -22.77
CA PRO A 484 5.83 12.78 -22.34
C PRO A 484 5.77 12.70 -20.81
N PRO A 485 4.60 12.39 -20.23
CA PRO A 485 4.50 12.06 -18.81
C PRO A 485 5.42 10.88 -18.46
N PRO A 486 6.19 10.89 -17.37
CA PRO A 486 7.12 9.81 -17.05
C PRO A 486 6.42 8.61 -16.37
N VAL A 487 7.10 7.46 -16.35
CA VAL A 487 6.74 6.31 -15.50
C VAL A 487 7.68 6.26 -14.31
N VAL A 488 7.16 6.49 -13.10
CA VAL A 488 7.96 6.67 -11.87
C VAL A 488 7.65 5.65 -10.79
N VAL A 489 6.56 4.87 -10.91
CA VAL A 489 6.20 3.81 -9.95
C VAL A 489 7.40 2.86 -9.74
N PRO A 490 7.74 2.49 -8.49
CA PRO A 490 7.04 2.75 -7.23
C PRO A 490 7.52 4.00 -6.45
N HIS A 491 8.32 4.87 -7.06
CA HIS A 491 8.74 6.13 -6.43
C HIS A 491 7.53 7.05 -6.20
N GLN A 492 7.52 7.70 -5.04
CA GLN A 492 6.55 8.72 -4.67
C GLN A 492 7.24 10.10 -4.62
N PRO A 493 7.20 10.91 -5.68
CA PRO A 493 7.74 12.27 -5.64
C PRO A 493 6.80 13.19 -4.86
N ARG A 494 7.12 13.40 -3.57
CA ARG A 494 6.24 14.07 -2.60
C ARG A 494 6.07 15.55 -2.91
N LEU A 495 7.11 16.21 -3.44
CA LEU A 495 7.04 17.61 -3.86
C LEU A 495 6.12 17.79 -5.05
N ASP A 496 6.28 17.01 -6.12
CA ASP A 496 5.45 17.05 -7.33
C ASP A 496 3.97 16.77 -7.01
N TRP A 497 3.69 15.82 -6.13
CA TRP A 497 2.33 15.56 -5.65
C TRP A 497 1.75 16.76 -4.88
N GLN A 498 2.53 17.39 -4.00
CA GLN A 498 2.09 18.59 -3.28
C GLN A 498 1.88 19.79 -4.23
N MET A 499 2.70 19.93 -5.28
CA MET A 499 2.49 20.95 -6.31
C MET A 499 1.14 20.78 -7.03
N TRP A 500 0.72 19.53 -7.29
CA TRP A 500 -0.62 19.27 -7.84
C TRP A 500 -1.73 19.74 -6.89
N PHE A 501 -1.61 19.46 -5.58
CA PHE A 501 -2.58 19.95 -4.59
C PHE A 501 -2.58 21.49 -4.48
N ALA A 502 -1.40 22.11 -4.52
CA ALA A 502 -1.26 23.57 -4.46
C ALA A 502 -1.97 24.26 -5.64
N ALA A 503 -1.92 23.66 -6.83
CA ALA A 503 -2.56 24.21 -8.03
C ALA A 503 -4.10 24.27 -7.95
N LEU A 504 -4.73 23.51 -7.05
CA LEU A 504 -6.19 23.45 -6.89
C LEU A 504 -6.79 24.64 -6.12
N GLY A 505 -5.96 25.45 -5.46
CA GLY A 505 -6.40 26.60 -4.65
C GLY A 505 -5.47 27.80 -4.80
N PRO A 506 -5.62 28.83 -3.97
CA PRO A 506 -4.66 29.92 -3.86
C PRO A 506 -3.40 29.46 -3.10
N HIS A 507 -2.27 30.17 -3.31
CA HIS A 507 -1.00 29.86 -2.65
C HIS A 507 -1.08 29.90 -1.12
N THR A 508 -1.99 30.70 -0.54
CA THR A 508 -2.19 30.82 0.92
C THR A 508 -2.66 29.52 1.59
N HIS A 509 -3.28 28.61 0.83
CA HIS A 509 -3.66 27.29 1.33
C HIS A 509 -2.46 26.32 1.42
N SER A 510 -1.31 26.67 0.83
CA SER A 510 -0.10 25.84 0.80
C SER A 510 1.09 26.58 1.45
N PRO A 511 1.14 26.72 2.78
CA PRO A 511 2.22 27.45 3.47
C PRO A 511 3.64 27.00 3.10
N TRP A 512 3.82 25.70 2.85
CA TRP A 512 5.09 25.11 2.45
C TRP A 512 5.64 25.69 1.14
N PHE A 513 4.77 26.21 0.26
CA PHE A 513 5.15 26.81 -1.02
C PHE A 513 5.97 28.09 -0.82
N THR A 514 5.63 28.92 0.16
CA THR A 514 6.42 30.12 0.52
C THR A 514 7.84 29.73 0.95
N SER A 515 7.98 28.62 1.70
CA SER A 515 9.29 28.10 2.10
C SER A 515 10.07 27.57 0.89
N LEU A 516 9.40 26.91 -0.06
CA LEU A 516 10.01 26.48 -1.32
C LEU A 516 10.58 27.68 -2.10
N VAL A 517 9.79 28.76 -2.27
CA VAL A 517 10.25 29.99 -2.94
C VAL A 517 11.49 30.58 -2.25
N LEU A 518 11.47 30.67 -0.93
CA LEU A 518 12.63 31.13 -0.15
C LEU A 518 13.87 30.26 -0.40
N CYS A 519 13.72 28.92 -0.37
CA CYS A 519 14.83 28.00 -0.61
C CYS A 519 15.42 28.13 -2.01
N LEU A 520 14.58 28.41 -3.03
CA LEU A 520 15.03 28.62 -4.41
C LEU A 520 15.80 29.94 -4.56
N LEU A 521 15.28 31.03 -3.98
CA LEU A 521 15.98 32.32 -3.93
C LEU A 521 17.34 32.23 -3.22
N GLN A 522 17.44 31.37 -2.21
CA GLN A 522 18.70 31.11 -1.49
C GLN A 522 19.63 30.11 -2.20
N GLY A 523 19.20 29.48 -3.30
CA GLY A 523 19.98 28.48 -4.01
C GLY A 523 20.26 27.21 -3.19
N LYS A 524 19.32 26.76 -2.35
CA LYS A 524 19.52 25.57 -1.52
C LYS A 524 19.59 24.30 -2.37
N GLU A 525 20.79 23.79 -2.57
CA GLU A 525 21.07 22.58 -3.37
C GLU A 525 20.17 21.36 -3.00
N PRO A 526 19.93 21.01 -1.72
CA PRO A 526 19.07 19.88 -1.38
C PRO A 526 17.63 20.02 -1.90
N VAL A 527 17.12 21.26 -2.00
CA VAL A 527 15.77 21.55 -2.52
C VAL A 527 15.76 21.53 -4.04
N ILE A 528 16.82 22.05 -4.67
CA ILE A 528 16.99 21.98 -6.13
C ILE A 528 17.02 20.52 -6.60
N LEU A 529 17.69 19.62 -5.87
CA LEU A 529 17.74 18.19 -6.17
C LEU A 529 16.36 17.48 -6.11
N LEU A 530 15.37 18.05 -5.40
CA LEU A 530 13.99 17.55 -5.46
C LEU A 530 13.30 17.89 -6.78
N ILE A 531 13.69 19.00 -7.40
CA ILE A 531 13.10 19.52 -8.64
C ILE A 531 13.84 18.93 -9.86
N GLN A 532 15.17 18.93 -9.82
CA GLN A 532 16.07 18.37 -10.83
C GLN A 532 17.26 17.68 -10.18
N ASN A 533 17.36 16.36 -10.35
CA ASN A 533 18.50 15.58 -9.86
C ASN A 533 19.77 15.87 -10.68
N ASP A 534 19.62 16.08 -11.99
CA ASP A 534 20.69 16.58 -12.86
C ASP A 534 20.75 18.10 -12.76
N VAL A 535 21.64 18.59 -11.90
CA VAL A 535 21.83 20.01 -11.60
C VAL A 535 22.12 20.83 -12.87
N THR A 536 22.72 20.24 -13.91
CA THR A 536 23.01 20.96 -15.16
C THR A 536 21.75 21.39 -15.92
N ARG A 537 20.64 20.67 -15.74
CA ARG A 537 19.33 21.00 -16.32
C ARG A 537 18.58 22.08 -15.56
N TYR A 538 19.01 22.39 -14.34
CA TYR A 538 18.41 23.47 -13.56
C TYR A 538 18.93 24.82 -14.11
N PRO A 539 18.07 25.74 -14.60
CA PRO A 539 18.52 26.95 -15.29
C PRO A 539 19.43 27.86 -14.45
N PHE A 540 19.22 27.86 -13.13
CA PHE A 540 19.91 28.72 -12.18
C PHE A 540 21.01 28.00 -11.38
N HIS A 541 21.62 26.95 -11.96
CA HIS A 541 22.62 26.14 -11.26
C HIS A 541 23.94 26.88 -10.99
N LYS A 542 24.30 27.85 -11.83
CA LYS A 542 25.53 28.64 -11.66
C LYS A 542 25.39 29.71 -10.58
N GLN A 543 24.23 30.36 -10.53
CA GLN A 543 23.89 31.40 -9.58
C GLN A 543 22.39 31.37 -9.30
N PRO A 544 21.96 31.46 -8.03
CA PRO A 544 20.53 31.50 -7.69
C PRO A 544 19.83 32.70 -8.33
N PRO A 545 18.53 32.57 -8.64
CA PRO A 545 17.75 33.69 -9.20
C PRO A 545 17.58 34.80 -8.15
N ASN A 546 17.58 36.06 -8.60
CA ASN A 546 17.31 37.22 -7.74
C ASN A 546 15.81 37.37 -7.44
N PHE A 547 14.97 36.94 -8.39
CA PHE A 547 13.53 36.98 -8.30
C PHE A 547 12.93 35.63 -8.62
N VAL A 548 11.88 35.25 -7.89
CA VAL A 548 11.08 34.06 -8.17
C VAL A 548 9.61 34.47 -8.17
N ARG A 549 8.86 33.94 -9.15
CA ARG A 549 7.40 34.07 -9.22
C ARG A 549 6.78 32.73 -9.56
N ALA A 550 5.46 32.64 -9.46
CA ALA A 550 4.73 31.45 -9.90
C ALA A 550 3.50 31.83 -10.73
N GLN A 551 3.31 31.13 -11.83
CA GLN A 551 2.20 31.34 -12.75
C GLN A 551 1.30 30.10 -12.75
N ARG A 552 -0.01 30.30 -12.81
CA ARG A 552 -0.98 29.20 -12.94
C ARG A 552 -1.43 29.07 -14.39
N TYR A 553 -1.30 27.87 -14.90
CA TYR A 553 -1.75 27.48 -16.24
C TYR A 553 -2.82 26.40 -16.13
N LYS A 554 -3.61 26.24 -17.19
CA LYS A 554 -4.39 25.04 -17.45
C LYS A 554 -3.70 24.22 -18.53
N TYR A 555 -3.56 22.93 -18.31
CA TYR A 555 -2.99 21.96 -19.22
C TYR A 555 -4.07 21.04 -19.77
N TRP A 556 -3.91 20.65 -21.03
CA TRP A 556 -4.68 19.61 -21.70
C TRP A 556 -3.74 18.68 -22.45
N PHE A 557 -4.15 17.43 -22.66
CA PHE A 557 -3.45 16.58 -23.60
C PHE A 557 -3.59 17.13 -25.03
N SER A 558 -2.51 17.01 -25.81
CA SER A 558 -2.54 17.30 -27.25
C SER A 558 -3.50 16.36 -27.99
N GLN A 559 -4.00 16.79 -29.13
CA GLN A 559 -4.84 15.93 -29.97
C GLN A 559 -3.98 15.02 -30.86
N PRO A 560 -4.47 13.83 -31.24
CA PRO A 560 -3.77 12.96 -32.17
C PRO A 560 -3.50 13.71 -33.49
N GLY A 561 -2.24 13.77 -33.91
CA GLY A 561 -1.80 14.47 -35.14
C GLY A 561 -1.04 15.78 -34.90
N GLU A 562 -1.05 16.34 -33.68
CA GLU A 562 -0.18 17.45 -33.32
C GLU A 562 1.26 16.95 -33.11
N GLN A 563 2.15 17.27 -34.06
CA GLN A 563 3.51 16.76 -34.03
C GLN A 563 4.33 17.36 -32.89
N GLY A 564 4.97 16.50 -32.10
CA GLY A 564 6.00 16.88 -31.12
C GLY A 564 5.51 17.41 -29.77
N GLN A 565 4.18 17.55 -29.56
CA GLN A 565 3.62 18.02 -28.29
C GLN A 565 2.76 16.95 -27.62
N TRP A 566 2.95 16.77 -26.30
CA TRP A 566 2.11 15.91 -25.45
C TRP A 566 1.05 16.71 -24.71
N TRP A 567 1.30 18.00 -24.52
CA TRP A 567 0.42 18.90 -23.79
C TRP A 567 0.18 20.18 -24.57
N ARG A 568 -0.99 20.77 -24.33
CA ARG A 568 -1.27 22.17 -24.59
C ARG A 568 -1.45 22.87 -23.27
N ARG A 569 -1.09 24.15 -23.19
CA ARG A 569 -1.32 24.94 -21.98
C ARG A 569 -1.84 26.33 -22.29
N GLN A 570 -2.62 26.88 -21.37
CA GLN A 570 -3.12 28.24 -21.42
C GLN A 570 -2.85 28.91 -20.08
N TRP A 571 -2.28 30.12 -20.11
CA TRP A 571 -2.07 30.93 -18.92
C TRP A 571 -3.43 31.36 -18.34
N VAL A 572 -3.55 31.35 -17.01
CA VAL A 572 -4.79 31.72 -16.31
C VAL A 572 -4.59 32.97 -15.47
N GLU A 573 -3.67 32.90 -14.51
CA GLU A 573 -3.41 33.98 -13.57
C GLU A 573 -2.03 33.84 -12.95
N GLU A 574 -1.57 34.92 -12.31
CA GLU A 574 -0.44 34.86 -11.39
C GLU A 574 -0.84 34.10 -10.11
N PHE A 575 -0.07 33.06 -9.78
CA PHE A 575 -0.30 32.25 -8.59
C PHE A 575 0.42 32.82 -7.36
N PHE A 576 1.64 33.30 -7.56
CA PHE A 576 2.50 33.86 -6.53
C PHE A 576 3.28 35.05 -7.11
N PRO A 577 3.27 36.21 -6.43
CA PRO A 577 3.86 37.43 -6.96
C PRO A 577 5.38 37.31 -7.11
N PRO A 578 6.01 38.12 -7.98
CA PRO A 578 7.46 38.20 -8.06
C PRO A 578 8.04 38.74 -6.76
N VAL A 579 8.89 37.96 -6.11
CA VAL A 579 9.55 38.34 -4.85
C VAL A 579 11.06 38.13 -4.94
N SER A 580 11.81 38.90 -4.15
CA SER A 580 13.26 38.75 -3.95
C SER A 580 13.60 38.47 -2.48
N LEU A 581 14.86 38.15 -2.20
CA LEU A 581 15.34 38.09 -0.81
C LEU A 581 15.22 39.47 -0.15
N GLY A 582 14.63 39.49 1.06
CA GLY A 582 14.37 40.74 1.80
C GLY A 582 13.08 41.48 1.39
N ASP A 583 12.27 40.91 0.49
CA ASP A 583 10.97 41.47 0.13
C ASP A 583 10.00 41.44 1.34
N PRO A 584 9.36 42.57 1.69
CA PRO A 584 8.43 42.65 2.81
C PRO A 584 7.23 41.69 2.68
N THR A 585 6.80 41.40 1.46
CA THR A 585 5.69 40.47 1.16
C THR A 585 6.08 39.05 1.53
N LEU A 586 7.28 38.62 1.13
CA LEU A 586 7.81 37.31 1.45
C LEU A 586 8.01 37.15 2.96
N ASP A 587 8.58 38.16 3.62
CA ASP A 587 8.78 38.16 5.06
C ASP A 587 7.45 38.12 5.85
N MET A 588 6.43 38.86 5.38
CA MET A 588 5.10 38.81 5.95
C MET A 588 4.51 37.40 5.88
N LEU A 589 4.56 36.75 4.72
CA LEU A 589 4.06 35.37 4.55
C LEU A 589 4.84 34.36 5.40
N LEU A 590 6.16 34.49 5.47
CA LEU A 590 6.99 33.63 6.32
C LEU A 590 6.65 33.78 7.81
N ARG A 591 6.34 35.00 8.27
CA ARG A 591 5.89 35.25 9.65
C ARG A 591 4.48 34.70 9.88
N GLN A 592 3.55 34.96 8.96
CA GLN A 592 2.18 34.49 9.04
C GLN A 592 2.09 32.97 9.17
N PHE A 593 2.91 32.25 8.41
CA PHE A 593 2.95 30.79 8.43
C PHE A 593 3.91 30.19 9.47
N GLY A 594 4.57 31.01 10.30
CA GLY A 594 5.51 30.52 11.31
C GLY A 594 6.74 29.81 10.74
N LEU A 595 7.17 30.19 9.53
CA LEU A 595 8.28 29.56 8.80
C LEU A 595 9.66 30.17 9.12
N GLN A 596 9.71 31.25 9.91
CA GLN A 596 10.96 31.83 10.39
C GLN A 596 11.50 31.00 11.56
N ASP A 597 12.56 30.23 11.31
CA ASP A 597 13.19 29.44 12.36
C ASP A 597 14.16 30.29 13.17
N LYS A 598 13.73 30.71 14.36
CA LYS A 598 14.58 31.43 15.33
C LYS A 598 15.34 30.48 16.26
N SER A 599 15.21 29.16 16.06
CA SER A 599 15.83 28.18 16.94
C SER A 599 17.34 28.12 16.67
N PRO A 600 18.20 28.10 17.70
CA PRO A 600 19.62 27.97 17.49
C PRO A 600 19.92 26.64 16.76
N PRO A 601 20.85 26.63 15.79
CA PRO A 601 21.29 25.39 15.18
C PRO A 601 21.82 24.46 16.28
N ARG A 602 21.29 23.23 16.36
CA ARG A 602 21.84 22.22 17.30
C ARG A 602 23.32 22.03 16.98
N VAL A 603 24.15 21.97 18.03
CA VAL A 603 25.60 21.80 17.92
C VAL A 603 25.88 20.55 17.09
N ARG A 604 26.49 20.74 15.91
CA ARG A 604 26.92 19.64 15.05
C ARG A 604 28.06 18.90 15.75
N SER A 605 27.80 17.70 16.27
CA SER A 605 28.88 16.79 16.66
C SER A 605 29.53 16.23 15.39
N SER A 606 30.57 16.89 14.90
CA SER A 606 31.32 16.48 13.70
C SER A 606 32.15 15.20 13.89
N SER A 607 32.29 14.73 15.14
CA SER A 607 33.13 13.56 15.50
C SER A 607 32.36 12.25 15.61
N ASN A 608 31.06 12.22 15.34
CA ASN A 608 30.25 11.00 15.46
C ASN A 608 30.41 10.09 14.22
N THR A 609 30.90 8.87 14.42
CA THR A 609 31.10 7.85 13.38
C THR A 609 29.81 7.55 12.61
N LEU A 610 28.67 7.56 13.30
CA LEU A 610 27.36 7.32 12.70
C LEU A 610 26.99 8.41 11.68
N THR A 611 27.24 9.67 12.00
CA THR A 611 27.02 10.81 11.10
C THR A 611 27.90 10.72 9.86
N GLN A 612 29.16 10.31 10.03
CA GLN A 612 30.09 10.10 8.91
C GLN A 612 29.63 8.95 8.00
N ALA A 613 29.16 7.84 8.58
CA ALA A 613 28.62 6.71 7.83
C ALA A 613 27.37 7.11 7.03
N LEU A 614 26.43 7.85 7.63
CA LEU A 614 25.24 8.36 6.92
C LEU A 614 25.62 9.26 5.75
N HIS A 615 26.58 10.16 5.95
CA HIS A 615 27.07 11.04 4.89
C HIS A 615 27.77 10.27 3.77
N TRP A 616 28.53 9.23 4.11
CA TRP A 616 29.15 8.35 3.12
C TRP A 616 28.10 7.62 2.28
N VAL A 617 27.10 6.99 2.92
CA VAL A 617 26.00 6.31 2.20
C VAL A 617 25.27 7.31 1.30
N ARG A 618 25.00 8.52 1.80
CA ARG A 618 24.35 9.58 1.03
C ARG A 618 25.17 9.94 -0.22
N ARG A 619 26.48 10.12 -0.10
CA ARG A 619 27.38 10.42 -1.24
C ARG A 619 27.39 9.32 -2.30
N GLN A 620 27.25 8.06 -1.90
CA GLN A 620 27.18 6.94 -2.84
C GLN A 620 25.83 6.88 -3.58
N LEU A 621 24.75 7.24 -2.88
CA LEU A 621 23.38 7.14 -3.42
C LEU A 621 22.90 8.42 -4.12
N SER A 622 23.51 9.59 -3.85
CA SER A 622 23.08 10.87 -4.43
C SER A 622 23.13 10.96 -5.96
N PRO A 623 24.05 10.27 -6.68
CA PRO A 623 24.03 10.31 -8.15
C PRO A 623 22.86 9.55 -8.77
N LEU A 624 22.23 8.63 -8.02
CA LEU A 624 21.17 7.76 -8.53
C LEU A 624 19.82 8.46 -8.45
N GLU A 625 19.13 8.55 -9.58
CA GLU A 625 17.72 8.94 -9.58
C GLU A 625 16.88 7.97 -8.73
N ALA A 626 15.89 8.51 -8.04
CA ALA A 626 15.09 7.70 -7.12
C ALA A 626 14.38 6.51 -7.80
N PRO A 627 13.70 6.64 -8.96
CA PRO A 627 13.13 5.51 -9.67
C PRO A 627 14.16 4.42 -9.99
N THR A 628 15.35 4.81 -10.46
CA THR A 628 16.45 3.89 -10.79
C THR A 628 16.94 3.12 -9.56
N LEU A 629 17.07 3.80 -8.41
CA LEU A 629 17.41 3.15 -7.14
C LEU A 629 16.35 2.10 -6.76
N LEU A 630 15.06 2.44 -6.84
CA LEU A 630 13.98 1.54 -6.45
C LEU A 630 13.90 0.31 -7.38
N TRP A 631 13.97 0.51 -8.70
CA TRP A 631 14.01 -0.60 -9.66
C TRP A 631 15.26 -1.47 -9.46
N GLY A 632 16.43 -0.87 -9.21
CA GLY A 632 17.65 -1.59 -8.89
C GLY A 632 17.51 -2.50 -7.66
N LEU A 633 16.84 -2.04 -6.60
CA LEU A 633 16.56 -2.86 -5.42
C LEU A 633 15.66 -4.06 -5.75
N ILE A 634 14.63 -3.89 -6.59
CA ILE A 634 13.74 -4.98 -7.03
C ILE A 634 14.52 -6.00 -7.85
N PHE A 635 15.29 -5.56 -8.85
CA PHE A 635 16.09 -6.45 -9.69
C PHE A 635 17.11 -7.22 -8.86
N THR A 636 17.70 -6.58 -7.84
CA THR A 636 18.60 -7.26 -6.89
C THR A 636 17.88 -8.36 -6.11
N VAL A 637 16.68 -8.09 -5.59
CA VAL A 637 15.87 -9.11 -4.91
C VAL A 637 15.53 -10.26 -5.86
N GLY A 638 15.11 -9.95 -7.09
CA GLY A 638 14.81 -10.95 -8.13
C GLY A 638 16.01 -11.82 -8.46
N ALA A 639 17.17 -11.21 -8.71
CA ALA A 639 18.42 -11.92 -9.00
C ALA A 639 18.83 -12.84 -7.85
N ILE A 640 18.80 -12.37 -6.60
CA ILE A 640 19.11 -13.20 -5.43
C ILE A 640 18.14 -14.38 -5.32
N ARG A 641 16.83 -14.15 -5.55
CA ARG A 641 15.82 -15.20 -5.51
C ARG A 641 16.03 -16.26 -6.60
N ILE A 642 16.40 -15.84 -7.81
CA ILE A 642 16.74 -16.75 -8.91
C ILE A 642 17.98 -17.58 -8.54
N VAL A 643 19.04 -16.94 -8.03
CA VAL A 643 20.26 -17.64 -7.58
C VAL A 643 19.95 -18.64 -6.46
N GLN A 644 19.13 -18.26 -5.47
CA GLN A 644 18.67 -19.17 -4.41
C GLN A 644 17.89 -20.37 -4.96
N ALA A 645 17.04 -20.15 -5.97
CA ALA A 645 16.28 -21.23 -6.61
C ALA A 645 17.20 -22.19 -7.38
N LEU A 646 18.18 -21.65 -8.12
CA LEU A 646 19.16 -22.45 -8.88
C LEU A 646 20.08 -23.26 -7.94
N LEU A 647 20.60 -22.64 -6.87
CA LEU A 647 21.46 -23.31 -5.89
C LEU A 647 20.69 -24.30 -4.99
N GLY A 648 19.39 -24.09 -4.78
CA GLY A 648 18.52 -24.97 -4.01
C GLY A 648 18.15 -26.28 -4.74
N HIS A 649 18.28 -26.32 -6.07
CA HIS A 649 18.17 -27.55 -6.86
C HIS A 649 19.51 -28.29 -6.89
N ARG A 650 19.93 -28.86 -5.75
CA ARG A 650 20.76 -30.07 -5.78
C ARG A 650 19.83 -31.29 -5.77
N PRO A 651 19.88 -32.19 -6.76
CA PRO A 651 19.20 -33.47 -6.62
C PRO A 651 19.91 -34.23 -5.51
N SER A 652 19.28 -34.39 -4.35
CA SER A 652 19.75 -35.39 -3.38
C SER A 652 19.56 -36.75 -4.04
N GLY A 653 20.66 -37.31 -4.52
CA GLY A 653 20.70 -38.65 -5.11
C GLY A 653 20.10 -39.69 -4.16
N SER A 654 19.21 -40.50 -4.73
CA SER A 654 19.01 -41.92 -4.42
C SER A 654 19.18 -42.36 -2.95
N CYS A 655 18.06 -42.48 -2.24
CA CYS A 655 17.94 -43.51 -1.20
C CYS A 655 17.98 -44.89 -1.86
N PRO A 656 18.81 -45.86 -1.40
CA PRO A 656 18.69 -47.23 -1.86
C PRO A 656 17.38 -47.84 -1.34
N ALA A 657 16.70 -48.55 -2.22
CA ALA A 657 15.40 -49.16 -2.01
C ALA A 657 15.34 -50.00 -0.72
N ALA A 658 14.34 -49.71 0.11
CA ALA A 658 13.94 -50.58 1.20
C ALA A 658 13.45 -51.92 0.61
N ARG A 659 14.18 -52.98 0.96
CA ARG A 659 13.83 -54.38 0.70
C ARG A 659 12.45 -54.65 1.30
N LYS A 660 11.51 -55.09 0.46
CA LYS A 660 10.21 -55.63 0.90
C LYS A 660 10.46 -56.85 1.78
N GLU A 661 10.10 -56.77 3.05
CA GLU A 661 9.86 -57.94 3.89
C GLU A 661 8.36 -58.00 4.17
N ASN A 662 7.68 -58.86 3.41
CA ASN A 662 6.34 -59.33 3.71
C ASN A 662 6.45 -60.39 4.80
N HIS A 663 5.73 -60.27 5.91
CA HIS A 663 5.07 -61.44 6.51
C HIS A 663 3.85 -61.08 7.38
N ARG A 664 2.79 -61.84 7.14
CA ARG A 664 1.48 -61.89 7.82
C ARG A 664 1.57 -62.71 9.13
N PRO A 665 0.56 -62.64 10.02
CA PRO A 665 0.62 -63.27 11.34
C PRO A 665 0.21 -64.77 11.35
N ALA A 666 0.75 -65.45 12.38
CA ALA A 666 0.52 -66.78 13.01
C ALA A 666 -0.83 -67.51 12.75
N PRO A 667 -0.95 -68.86 12.89
CA PRO A 667 -0.83 -69.54 14.22
C PRO A 667 -0.40 -71.04 14.30
N LYS A 668 -0.08 -71.43 15.54
CA LYS A 668 -0.30 -72.72 16.27
C LYS A 668 0.55 -74.00 16.06
N ASP A 669 1.06 -74.42 17.22
CA ASP A 669 1.10 -75.76 17.84
C ASP A 669 2.11 -76.86 17.44
N SER A 670 2.75 -77.35 18.52
CA SER A 670 3.20 -78.71 18.82
C SER A 670 4.56 -79.21 18.30
N GLY A 671 5.38 -79.72 19.24
CA GLY A 671 6.07 -81.00 19.03
C GLY A 671 7.61 -81.05 19.04
N VAL A 672 8.19 -81.13 20.26
CA VAL A 672 9.07 -82.24 20.70
C VAL A 672 10.48 -82.44 20.07
N THR A 673 11.48 -82.28 20.96
CA THR A 673 12.82 -82.92 21.13
C THR A 673 14.08 -82.57 20.30
N PRO A 674 15.28 -82.73 20.91
CA PRO A 674 16.53 -82.06 20.49
C PRO A 674 17.69 -82.99 20.07
N ALA A 675 18.72 -82.35 19.46
CA ALA A 675 20.15 -82.71 19.46
C ALA A 675 20.59 -84.00 18.70
N PRO A 676 21.90 -84.25 18.51
CA PRO A 676 23.03 -83.38 18.10
C PRO A 676 23.90 -84.06 17.00
N THR A 677 25.05 -83.46 16.66
CA THR A 677 26.35 -84.05 16.17
C THR A 677 26.93 -83.23 15.00
N ASN A 678 28.05 -82.51 15.20
CA ASN A 678 29.47 -82.91 15.23
C ASN A 678 30.10 -83.18 13.86
N SER A 679 31.23 -82.49 13.65
CA SER A 679 32.42 -82.90 12.87
C SER A 679 32.24 -83.08 11.36
N SER A 680 33.18 -82.80 10.46
CA SER A 680 34.56 -82.31 10.49
C SER A 680 35.08 -82.31 9.04
N SER A 681 36.19 -81.61 8.81
CA SER A 681 37.12 -81.76 7.66
C SER A 681 36.58 -81.23 6.31
N SER A 682 37.36 -80.61 5.42
CA SER A 682 38.81 -80.59 5.23
C SER A 682 39.20 -79.36 4.39
N GLN A 683 40.34 -78.75 4.74
CA GLN A 683 41.13 -77.79 3.94
C GLN A 683 41.64 -78.38 2.59
N PRO A 684 42.56 -77.75 1.84
CA PRO A 684 42.61 -76.44 1.12
C PRO A 684 43.07 -76.74 -0.35
N PRO A 685 43.98 -76.02 -1.08
CA PRO A 685 44.53 -74.64 -1.01
C PRO A 685 44.59 -73.94 -2.41
N GLN A 686 45.41 -72.87 -2.47
CA GLN A 686 46.09 -72.27 -3.63
C GLN A 686 45.37 -71.09 -4.28
N ARG A 687 45.87 -69.84 -4.22
CA ARG A 687 47.22 -69.21 -4.39
C ARG A 687 46.99 -68.18 -5.51
N ARG A 688 47.16 -66.89 -5.17
CA ARG A 688 48.23 -65.99 -5.64
C ARG A 688 48.03 -65.50 -7.09
N LYS A 689 48.15 -64.23 -7.40
CA LYS A 689 48.89 -63.14 -6.77
C LYS A 689 48.07 -61.85 -6.74
#